data_AF-A0A8H7KU48-F1
#
_entry.id   AF-A0A8H7KU48-F1
#
_cell.length_a   1.000
_cell.length_b   1.000
_cell.length_c   1.000
_cell.angle_alpha   90.00
_cell.angle_beta   90.00
_cell.angle_gamma   90.00
#
_symmetry.space_group_name_H-M   'P 1'
#
loop_
_entity.id
_entity.type
_entity.pdbx_description
1 polymer ?
#
loop_
_entity_poly.entity_id
_entity_poly.type
_entity_poly.pdbx_seq_one_letter_code
_entity_poly.pdbx_strand_id
1 'polypeptide(L)'
;MHTVAREVQDGVPVIPGADGLRPDPLVSLDDGYGPGVGTRESGEMVPGDDDGESEVEEPEMGSRKRKKGKRVKTKGPWKKVVNRGAVLKKDVHQLVASLTAISCIRPESELFALVKSLTSPLSAPSDSGWVFGSSVSSVSAIAALVTRIEKLSIEAKAMEFRCMILLMQLALLIDYEQHISNIPIARVHRNSGVSCGESYFRVLYNSGCKFIWLASSASVYIIFVIAALELRKDVANSNLEAIKALAAAFREPPSDEWRTVLVKVLIPRLRILQLQLVPAEFVDNMLYIPSPSGPQYVKCSNLKVSDEVFGTVKMHAIQPVPRSAHWAMIPPSIETTIVSSPVASSLVREALVIKAPWAFVSTPCPVNVSNRSLWTALEREKAEKRLIPASIEELTSMINAQVPLASKGEDPPKIGGFIKTHPYIGVPSTVLAGNTLRVEDVNGDLIALAVTHVSSIPALKSKLEVLMAEIQLVFPGELYTVDTIKNPNSKFLAFHFSWYNKFSESGAGAPVDTHPSQLLREGAWKVNWGQREPRESQQIRDHPSLYRQMKDIMEDILVFIKANIQYHLPQAYKELEVHGEVLPGNEASPVHSFTSMVVNLCVMTNGHRDHGDKKWCATFTIGQFEGGQESFLYSSHRGKPTLIFM
;
A
#
# COMPACT_ATOMS: atom_id res chain seq x y z
N MET A 1 3.76 26.72 -40.21
CA MET A 1 3.16 27.92 -40.81
C MET A 1 1.70 27.99 -40.42
N HIS A 2 1.24 29.18 -40.03
CA HIS A 2 -0.15 29.65 -39.85
C HIS A 2 -1.26 28.77 -39.25
N THR A 3 -1.63 29.16 -38.04
CA THR A 3 -2.97 29.16 -37.42
C THR A 3 -4.01 29.89 -38.29
N VAL A 4 -5.31 29.57 -38.13
CA VAL A 4 -6.43 30.48 -37.76
C VAL A 4 -7.76 29.68 -37.71
N ALA A 5 -8.67 30.09 -36.82
CA ALA A 5 -9.95 29.44 -36.52
C ALA A 5 -11.13 29.94 -37.39
N ARG A 6 -12.30 29.30 -37.27
CA ARG A 6 -13.61 29.89 -37.58
C ARG A 6 -14.73 29.28 -36.73
N GLU A 7 -15.55 30.15 -36.13
CA GLU A 7 -16.88 29.85 -35.61
C GLU A 7 -17.91 29.87 -36.75
N VAL A 8 -18.94 29.01 -36.66
CA VAL A 8 -20.36 29.29 -37.00
C VAL A 8 -21.17 28.32 -36.10
N GLN A 9 -21.89 28.79 -35.09
CA GLN A 9 -23.36 28.95 -35.10
C GLN A 9 -24.13 27.95 -35.99
N ASP A 10 -25.01 27.15 -35.37
CA ASP A 10 -26.43 27.07 -35.75
C ASP A 10 -27.23 26.33 -34.67
N GLY A 11 -28.44 26.82 -34.38
CA GLY A 11 -29.27 26.35 -33.26
C GLY A 11 -30.23 25.21 -33.65
N VAL A 12 -30.52 24.34 -32.68
CA VAL A 12 -31.52 23.26 -32.81
C VAL A 12 -32.76 23.62 -31.96
N PRO A 13 -34.00 23.44 -32.46
CA PRO A 13 -35.19 23.96 -31.80
C PRO A 13 -35.57 23.22 -30.51
N VAL A 14 -36.05 23.99 -29.53
CA VAL A 14 -36.54 23.49 -28.23
C VAL A 14 -37.90 22.81 -28.38
N ILE A 15 -38.04 21.61 -27.82
CA ILE A 15 -39.33 20.92 -27.62
C ILE A 15 -39.71 21.07 -26.14
N PRO A 16 -40.90 21.59 -25.78
CA PRO A 16 -41.31 21.69 -24.39
C PRO A 16 -41.77 20.32 -23.84
N GLY A 17 -40.94 19.70 -23.01
CA GLY A 17 -41.33 18.56 -22.17
C GLY A 17 -42.00 19.04 -20.88
N ALA A 18 -43.20 18.53 -20.58
CA ALA A 18 -43.92 18.86 -19.35
C ALA A 18 -43.40 18.09 -18.12
N ASP A 19 -43.67 18.66 -16.94
CA ASP A 19 -43.62 18.02 -15.61
C ASP A 19 -42.28 17.42 -15.14
N GLY A 20 -41.34 18.31 -14.82
CA GLY A 20 -40.19 17.98 -13.96
C GLY A 20 -40.60 17.76 -12.51
N LEU A 21 -40.16 16.64 -11.91
CA LEU A 21 -40.35 16.33 -10.49
C LEU A 21 -39.75 17.42 -9.58
N ARG A 22 -40.47 17.81 -8.52
CA ARG A 22 -39.99 18.78 -7.54
C ARG A 22 -38.81 18.19 -6.73
N PRO A 23 -37.73 18.95 -6.48
CA PRO A 23 -36.63 18.50 -5.64
C PRO A 23 -37.06 18.36 -4.16
N ASP A 24 -36.44 17.39 -3.47
CA ASP A 24 -36.66 17.10 -2.05
C ASP A 24 -36.15 18.27 -1.16
N PRO A 25 -37.01 18.89 -0.33
CA PRO A 25 -36.62 20.03 0.50
C PRO A 25 -35.76 19.68 1.73
N LEU A 26 -35.39 18.41 1.96
CA LEU A 26 -34.69 17.97 3.17
C LEU A 26 -33.18 17.71 3.02
N VAL A 27 -32.57 18.01 1.86
CA VAL A 27 -31.10 17.95 1.70
C VAL A 27 -30.46 19.21 2.26
N SER A 28 -30.14 19.20 3.56
CA SER A 28 -29.43 20.29 4.24
C SER A 28 -27.98 20.42 3.75
N LEU A 29 -27.59 21.63 3.37
CA LEU A 29 -26.24 22.02 2.96
C LEU A 29 -25.25 22.04 4.14
N ASP A 30 -24.77 20.87 4.60
CA ASP A 30 -23.62 20.79 5.51
C ASP A 30 -22.81 19.50 5.35
N ASP A 31 -22.30 19.26 4.13
CA ASP A 31 -21.34 18.21 3.84
C ASP A 31 -19.94 18.62 4.32
N GLY A 32 -19.73 18.57 5.64
CA GLY A 32 -18.49 18.94 6.34
C GLY A 32 -17.25 18.08 6.07
N TYR A 33 -17.01 17.68 4.82
CA TYR A 33 -15.81 16.98 4.34
C TYR A 33 -14.93 17.91 3.49
N GLY A 34 -14.50 19.02 4.10
CA GLY A 34 -13.37 19.79 3.59
C GLY A 34 -12.08 18.96 3.72
N PRO A 35 -11.25 18.84 2.67
CA PRO A 35 -9.94 18.20 2.81
C PRO A 35 -9.08 19.01 3.77
N GLY A 36 -8.46 18.35 4.75
CA GLY A 36 -7.60 19.01 5.73
C GLY A 36 -6.47 19.76 5.04
N VAL A 37 -6.50 21.10 5.11
CA VAL A 37 -5.47 21.95 4.51
C VAL A 37 -4.16 21.71 5.24
N GLY A 38 -3.16 21.19 4.51
CA GLY A 38 -1.82 20.99 5.05
C GLY A 38 -1.23 22.32 5.51
N THR A 39 -0.80 22.37 6.78
CA THR A 39 -0.11 23.51 7.37
C THR A 39 1.18 23.80 6.59
N ARG A 40 1.20 24.89 5.83
CA ARG A 40 2.38 25.34 5.10
C ARG A 40 3.11 26.41 5.92
N GLU A 41 4.35 26.14 6.28
CA GLU A 41 5.23 27.14 6.89
C GLU A 41 5.52 28.28 5.90
N SER A 42 5.34 29.52 6.35
CA SER A 42 5.95 30.72 5.76
C SER A 42 6.16 31.76 6.88
N GLY A 43 7.40 32.20 7.09
CA GLY A 43 7.74 33.14 8.16
C GLY A 43 7.67 34.62 7.73
N GLU A 44 7.86 35.50 8.74
CA GLU A 44 8.48 36.86 8.74
C GLU A 44 8.47 37.69 7.45
N MET A 45 8.13 38.99 7.41
CA MET A 45 7.78 40.04 8.40
C MET A 45 6.96 41.12 7.62
N VAL A 46 6.18 42.01 8.25
CA VAL A 46 6.54 43.39 8.70
C VAL A 46 5.24 44.03 9.26
N PRO A 47 5.29 44.91 10.28
CA PRO A 47 4.08 45.44 10.95
C PRO A 47 3.59 46.79 10.39
N GLY A 48 2.35 47.14 10.76
CA GLY A 48 1.78 48.48 10.76
C GLY A 48 0.53 48.49 11.65
N ASP A 49 0.54 49.42 12.62
CA ASP A 49 -0.52 50.38 12.98
C ASP A 49 -1.94 49.85 13.33
N ASP A 50 -2.66 50.32 14.35
CA ASP A 50 -2.40 51.24 15.47
C ASP A 50 -3.43 50.88 16.59
N ASP A 51 -3.61 51.73 17.60
CA ASP A 51 -4.63 51.67 18.67
C ASP A 51 -4.40 50.54 19.72
N GLY A 52 -4.18 50.78 21.02
CA GLY A 52 -4.10 52.02 21.78
C GLY A 52 -4.95 51.95 23.06
N GLU A 53 -4.35 51.67 24.22
CA GLU A 53 -5.00 51.93 25.53
C GLU A 53 -3.99 52.03 26.71
N SER A 54 -3.96 53.24 27.30
CA SER A 54 -3.60 53.67 28.67
C SER A 54 -2.66 52.86 29.60
N GLU A 55 -1.55 53.53 29.97
CA GLU A 55 -1.13 53.89 31.34
C GLU A 55 -1.27 52.89 32.51
N VAL A 56 -0.14 52.52 33.14
CA VAL A 56 0.24 52.96 34.51
C VAL A 56 1.78 53.02 34.60
N GLU A 57 2.34 54.18 34.95
CA GLU A 57 3.74 54.31 35.38
C GLU A 57 3.87 54.13 36.91
N GLU A 58 4.97 53.52 37.39
CA GLU A 58 5.72 53.95 38.58
C GLU A 58 7.08 53.19 38.67
N PRO A 59 8.08 53.67 39.45
CA PRO A 59 9.35 54.07 38.82
C PRO A 59 10.55 53.11 38.96
N GLU A 60 11.56 53.37 38.13
CA GLU A 60 12.86 52.67 38.13
C GLU A 60 13.64 52.83 39.45
N MET A 61 14.22 51.73 39.94
CA MET A 61 15.37 51.77 40.85
C MET A 61 16.56 51.05 40.21
N GLY A 62 17.58 51.83 39.83
CA GLY A 62 18.61 51.39 38.89
C GLY A 62 19.57 50.31 39.41
N SER A 63 19.96 49.37 38.54
CA SER A 63 21.08 48.47 38.82
C SER A 63 22.00 48.21 37.60
N ARG A 64 23.24 48.69 37.74
CA ARG A 64 24.50 48.39 37.01
C ARG A 64 24.41 47.50 35.76
N LYS A 65 24.69 48.11 34.59
CA LYS A 65 25.01 47.43 33.31
C LYS A 65 26.18 46.43 33.46
N ARG A 66 25.88 45.13 33.57
CA ARG A 66 26.84 44.03 33.33
C ARG A 66 26.84 43.67 31.84
N LYS A 67 27.98 43.82 31.15
CA LYS A 67 28.15 43.34 29.76
C LYS A 67 27.94 41.82 29.68
N LYS A 68 26.77 41.36 29.25
CA LYS A 68 26.55 39.96 28.85
C LYS A 68 27.31 39.72 27.54
N GLY A 69 28.38 38.91 27.59
CA GLY A 69 29.10 38.50 26.40
C GLY A 69 28.20 37.75 25.42
N LYS A 70 28.43 37.93 24.11
CA LYS A 70 27.78 37.14 23.06
C LYS A 70 28.14 35.66 23.26
N ARG A 71 27.25 34.90 23.88
CA ARG A 71 27.29 33.43 23.88
C ARG A 71 27.02 32.97 22.44
N VAL A 72 28.09 32.75 21.67
CA VAL A 72 28.01 32.02 20.40
C VAL A 72 27.45 30.64 20.74
N LYS A 73 26.18 30.40 20.39
CA LYS A 73 25.57 29.07 20.48
C LYS A 73 26.19 28.20 19.38
N THR A 74 27.37 27.63 19.66
CA THR A 74 27.93 26.52 18.90
C THR A 74 26.93 25.37 18.95
N LYS A 75 26.08 25.25 17.92
CA LYS A 75 25.20 24.10 17.71
C LYS A 75 26.10 22.88 17.56
N GLY A 76 26.23 22.08 18.62
CA GLY A 76 27.17 20.98 18.70
C GLY A 76 26.98 19.93 17.59
N PRO A 77 28.04 19.22 17.17
CA PRO A 77 28.01 18.31 16.03
C PRO A 77 26.99 17.17 16.17
N TRP A 78 26.56 16.84 17.40
CA TRP A 78 25.55 15.83 17.71
C TRP A 78 24.22 15.97 16.97
N LYS A 79 23.70 17.20 16.76
CA LYS A 79 22.46 17.38 15.96
C LYS A 79 22.63 17.01 14.48
N LYS A 80 23.85 17.01 13.93
CA LYS A 80 24.12 16.51 12.57
C LYS A 80 24.23 14.97 12.51
N VAL A 81 24.54 14.30 13.62
CA VAL A 81 24.63 12.83 13.67
C VAL A 81 23.25 12.20 13.83
N VAL A 82 22.40 12.72 14.74
CA VAL A 82 21.03 12.22 14.93
C VAL A 82 20.20 12.35 13.65
N ASN A 83 20.26 13.50 12.97
CA ASN A 83 19.56 13.69 11.70
C ASN A 83 20.09 12.78 10.58
N ARG A 84 21.38 12.41 10.58
CA ARG A 84 21.92 11.43 9.63
C ARG A 84 21.37 10.03 9.88
N GLY A 85 21.22 9.63 11.15
CA GLY A 85 20.61 8.34 11.51
C GLY A 85 19.15 8.22 11.04
N ALA A 86 18.36 9.30 11.16
CA ALA A 86 16.97 9.31 10.70
C ALA A 86 16.83 9.21 9.16
N VAL A 87 17.61 9.98 8.40
CA VAL A 87 17.64 9.90 6.93
C VAL A 87 18.12 8.53 6.47
N LEU A 88 19.17 8.00 7.11
CA LEU A 88 19.68 6.66 6.86
C LEU A 88 18.61 5.57 7.09
N LYS A 89 17.89 5.63 8.22
CA LYS A 89 16.78 4.70 8.50
C LYS A 89 15.71 4.80 7.40
N LYS A 90 15.32 6.01 6.98
CA LYS A 90 14.32 6.22 5.90
C LYS A 90 14.74 5.61 4.56
N ASP A 91 15.96 5.88 4.10
CA ASP A 91 16.47 5.35 2.82
C ASP A 91 16.49 3.82 2.81
N VAL A 92 16.86 3.18 3.92
CA VAL A 92 16.82 1.72 4.05
C VAL A 92 15.38 1.19 4.04
N HIS A 93 14.44 1.82 4.76
CA HIS A 93 13.02 1.40 4.74
C HIS A 93 12.46 1.43 3.32
N GLN A 94 12.70 2.52 2.59
CA GLN A 94 12.22 2.63 1.21
C GLN A 94 12.79 1.53 0.31
N LEU A 95 14.07 1.19 0.45
CA LEU A 95 14.69 0.11 -0.31
C LEU A 95 14.15 -1.27 0.07
N VAL A 96 13.97 -1.56 1.37
CA VAL A 96 13.39 -2.85 1.81
C VAL A 96 11.93 -2.97 1.36
N ALA A 97 11.14 -1.90 1.49
CA ALA A 97 9.75 -1.84 1.02
C ALA A 97 9.62 -1.99 -0.51
N SER A 98 10.57 -1.44 -1.26
CA SER A 98 10.63 -1.67 -2.72
C SER A 98 11.06 -3.09 -3.06
N LEU A 99 12.02 -3.67 -2.31
CA LEU A 99 12.45 -5.07 -2.50
C LEU A 99 11.37 -6.08 -2.10
N THR A 100 10.49 -5.76 -1.14
CA THR A 100 9.36 -6.64 -0.78
C THR A 100 8.37 -6.86 -1.92
N ALA A 101 8.36 -6.05 -2.97
CA ALA A 101 7.58 -6.34 -4.18
C ALA A 101 7.95 -7.71 -4.82
N ILE A 102 9.12 -8.30 -4.51
CA ILE A 102 9.41 -9.69 -4.88
C ILE A 102 8.45 -10.72 -4.25
N SER A 103 7.84 -10.41 -3.09
CA SER A 103 6.82 -11.26 -2.47
C SER A 103 5.57 -11.37 -3.34
N CYS A 104 5.37 -10.38 -4.22
CA CYS A 104 4.20 -10.19 -5.07
C CYS A 104 4.43 -10.62 -6.54
N ILE A 105 5.61 -11.14 -6.90
CA ILE A 105 5.82 -11.82 -8.19
C ILE A 105 5.21 -13.22 -8.06
N ARG A 106 3.91 -13.32 -8.38
CA ARG A 106 3.07 -14.48 -7.97
C ARG A 106 3.27 -15.76 -8.76
N PRO A 107 3.56 -15.74 -10.07
CA PRO A 107 3.98 -16.96 -10.74
C PRO A 107 5.49 -17.11 -10.63
N GLU A 108 5.95 -18.22 -10.02
CA GLU A 108 7.35 -18.63 -10.17
C GLU A 108 7.71 -18.87 -11.64
N SER A 109 6.72 -19.08 -12.52
CA SER A 109 6.87 -19.08 -13.98
C SER A 109 7.18 -17.70 -14.58
N GLU A 110 6.75 -16.58 -13.99
CA GLU A 110 7.19 -15.24 -14.42
C GLU A 110 8.64 -15.00 -14.00
N LEU A 111 8.98 -15.36 -12.75
CA LEU A 111 10.34 -15.28 -12.27
C LEU A 111 11.27 -16.19 -13.11
N PHE A 112 10.82 -17.41 -13.43
CA PHE A 112 11.53 -18.35 -14.30
C PHE A 112 11.57 -17.88 -15.76
N ALA A 113 10.53 -17.24 -16.31
CA ALA A 113 10.54 -16.67 -17.66
C ALA A 113 11.53 -15.50 -17.75
N LEU A 114 11.54 -14.63 -16.74
CA LEU A 114 12.53 -13.57 -16.61
C LEU A 114 13.93 -14.15 -16.49
N VAL A 115 14.15 -15.17 -15.65
CA VAL A 115 15.44 -15.87 -15.53
C VAL A 115 15.86 -16.46 -16.87
N LYS A 116 14.97 -17.22 -17.52
CA LYS A 116 15.23 -17.89 -18.81
C LYS A 116 15.54 -16.90 -19.92
N SER A 117 14.89 -15.74 -19.94
CA SER A 117 15.19 -14.67 -20.92
C SER A 117 16.48 -13.93 -20.59
N LEU A 118 16.85 -13.84 -19.31
CA LEU A 118 18.14 -13.29 -18.88
C LEU A 118 19.31 -14.23 -19.22
N THR A 119 19.11 -15.54 -19.03
CA THR A 119 20.09 -16.61 -19.28
C THR A 119 20.21 -16.97 -20.75
N SER A 120 19.17 -16.72 -21.54
CA SER A 120 19.25 -16.87 -22.99
C SER A 120 20.38 -15.98 -23.54
N PRO A 121 21.23 -16.50 -24.44
CA PRO A 121 22.15 -15.65 -25.16
C PRO A 121 21.34 -14.55 -25.86
N LEU A 122 21.91 -13.34 -25.93
CA LEU A 122 21.38 -12.33 -26.86
C LEU A 122 21.56 -12.90 -28.25
N SER A 123 20.52 -13.57 -28.73
CA SER A 123 20.43 -13.98 -30.12
C SER A 123 20.60 -12.71 -30.93
N ALA A 124 21.52 -12.73 -31.91
CA ALA A 124 21.73 -11.59 -32.79
C ALA A 124 20.35 -11.09 -33.25
N PRO A 125 20.09 -9.76 -33.21
CA PRO A 125 18.75 -9.20 -33.34
C PRO A 125 18.09 -9.84 -34.54
N SER A 126 17.09 -10.68 -34.27
CA SER A 126 16.60 -11.59 -35.29
C SER A 126 16.12 -10.76 -36.47
N ASP A 127 16.62 -11.05 -37.66
CA ASP A 127 16.22 -10.45 -38.95
C ASP A 127 14.78 -10.88 -39.35
N SER A 128 13.90 -11.03 -38.36
CA SER A 128 12.46 -11.00 -38.51
C SER A 128 12.06 -9.59 -38.92
N GLY A 129 12.26 -9.31 -40.22
CA GLY A 129 11.74 -8.13 -40.86
C GLY A 129 10.25 -7.96 -40.57
N TRP A 130 9.78 -6.72 -40.64
CA TRP A 130 8.40 -6.33 -40.35
C TRP A 130 7.41 -6.85 -41.43
N VAL A 131 7.29 -8.17 -41.55
CA VAL A 131 6.38 -8.82 -42.49
C VAL A 131 4.97 -8.79 -41.90
N PHE A 132 4.33 -7.61 -41.98
CA PHE A 132 2.88 -7.51 -41.95
C PHE A 132 2.33 -8.13 -43.25
N GLY A 133 2.32 -9.47 -43.30
CA GLY A 133 1.69 -10.22 -44.37
C GLY A 133 0.21 -9.85 -44.46
N SER A 134 -0.27 -9.55 -45.66
CA SER A 134 -1.51 -8.83 -45.95
C SER A 134 -2.82 -9.62 -45.73
N SER A 135 -2.83 -10.59 -44.81
CA SER A 135 -4.02 -11.39 -44.47
C SER A 135 -4.12 -11.85 -43.01
N VAL A 136 -3.34 -11.27 -42.08
CA VAL A 136 -3.48 -11.58 -40.64
C VAL A 136 -4.72 -10.87 -40.09
N SER A 137 -5.59 -11.61 -39.38
CA SER A 137 -6.77 -11.02 -38.73
C SER A 137 -6.37 -10.04 -37.63
N SER A 138 -7.16 -8.97 -37.45
CA SER A 138 -6.85 -7.87 -36.52
C SER A 138 -6.56 -8.35 -35.08
N VAL A 139 -7.33 -9.34 -34.61
CA VAL A 139 -7.15 -9.94 -33.27
C VAL A 139 -5.80 -10.66 -33.14
N SER A 140 -5.36 -11.37 -34.18
CA SER A 140 -4.06 -12.07 -34.18
C SER A 140 -2.89 -11.06 -34.22
N ALA A 141 -3.04 -9.95 -34.94
CA ALA A 141 -2.04 -8.88 -34.95
C ALA A 141 -1.90 -8.18 -33.59
N ILE A 142 -3.00 -7.95 -32.86
CA ILE A 142 -2.97 -7.39 -31.49
C ILE A 142 -2.24 -8.35 -30.55
N ALA A 143 -2.59 -9.64 -30.54
CA ALA A 143 -1.93 -10.64 -29.70
C ALA A 143 -0.40 -10.70 -29.97
N ALA A 144 0.00 -10.72 -31.24
CA ALA A 144 1.42 -10.70 -31.63
C ALA A 144 2.15 -9.42 -31.17
N LEU A 145 1.49 -8.26 -31.21
CA LEU A 145 2.05 -7.01 -30.70
C LEU A 145 2.20 -7.02 -29.17
N VAL A 146 1.20 -7.54 -28.44
CA VAL A 146 1.28 -7.70 -26.97
C VAL A 146 2.46 -8.60 -26.59
N THR A 147 2.57 -9.80 -27.17
CA THR A 147 3.70 -10.71 -26.93
C THR A 147 5.05 -10.09 -27.30
N ARG A 148 5.11 -9.23 -28.33
CA ARG A 148 6.33 -8.49 -28.67
C ARG A 148 6.67 -7.40 -27.65
N ILE A 149 5.69 -6.70 -27.11
CA ILE A 149 5.87 -5.69 -26.05
C ILE A 149 6.34 -6.37 -24.76
N GLU A 150 5.74 -7.50 -24.39
CA GLU A 150 6.16 -8.34 -23.26
C GLU A 150 7.62 -8.79 -23.43
N LYS A 151 7.98 -9.32 -24.60
CA LYS A 151 9.37 -9.70 -24.92
C LYS A 151 10.34 -8.52 -24.78
N LEU A 152 10.01 -7.35 -25.32
CA LEU A 152 10.83 -6.13 -25.22
C LEU A 152 10.97 -5.63 -23.77
N SER A 153 9.91 -5.76 -22.96
CA SER A 153 9.95 -5.44 -21.52
C SER A 153 10.93 -6.37 -20.77
N ILE A 154 10.88 -7.67 -21.05
CA ILE A 154 11.80 -8.65 -20.45
C ILE A 154 13.25 -8.41 -20.94
N GLU A 155 13.45 -8.11 -22.22
CA GLU A 155 14.76 -7.72 -22.78
C GLU A 155 15.31 -6.44 -22.13
N ALA A 156 14.46 -5.45 -21.84
CA ALA A 156 14.86 -4.24 -21.12
C ALA A 156 15.33 -4.55 -19.69
N LYS A 157 14.61 -5.40 -18.94
CA LYS A 157 15.05 -5.89 -17.62
C LYS A 157 16.36 -6.68 -17.72
N ALA A 158 16.55 -7.46 -18.78
CA ALA A 158 17.80 -8.17 -19.03
C ALA A 158 18.99 -7.23 -19.28
N MET A 159 18.77 -6.13 -19.99
CA MET A 159 19.77 -5.09 -20.21
C MET A 159 20.07 -4.27 -18.94
N GLU A 160 19.07 -3.98 -18.11
CA GLU A 160 19.25 -3.33 -16.80
C GLU A 160 20.14 -4.18 -15.86
N PHE A 161 19.91 -5.49 -15.79
CA PHE A 161 20.78 -6.42 -15.06
C PHE A 161 22.22 -6.41 -15.58
N ARG A 162 22.42 -6.56 -16.89
CA ARG A 162 23.76 -6.54 -17.52
C ARG A 162 24.47 -5.20 -17.29
N CYS A 163 23.74 -4.08 -17.31
CA CYS A 163 24.25 -2.77 -16.95
C CYS A 163 24.77 -2.74 -15.50
N MET A 164 24.03 -3.30 -14.54
CA MET A 164 24.49 -3.38 -13.14
C MET A 164 25.75 -4.24 -12.99
N ILE A 165 25.84 -5.39 -13.69
CA ILE A 165 27.05 -6.23 -13.69
C ILE A 165 28.25 -5.46 -14.28
N LEU A 166 28.07 -4.73 -15.40
CA LEU A 166 29.12 -3.90 -15.98
C LEU A 166 29.56 -2.75 -15.05
N LEU A 167 28.62 -2.14 -14.32
CA LEU A 167 28.94 -1.15 -13.29
C LEU A 167 29.76 -1.75 -12.14
N MET A 168 29.44 -2.98 -11.72
CA MET A 168 30.23 -3.72 -10.73
C MET A 168 31.65 -4.02 -11.25
N GLN A 169 31.79 -4.50 -12.49
CA GLN A 169 33.11 -4.74 -13.10
C GLN A 169 33.95 -3.46 -13.22
N LEU A 170 33.35 -2.36 -13.68
CA LEU A 170 33.99 -1.04 -13.74
C LEU A 170 34.46 -0.58 -12.36
N ALA A 171 33.61 -0.74 -11.35
CA ALA A 171 33.96 -0.46 -9.97
C ALA A 171 35.17 -1.29 -9.50
N LEU A 172 35.15 -2.62 -9.68
CA LEU A 172 36.27 -3.52 -9.32
C LEU A 172 37.59 -3.16 -10.03
N LEU A 173 37.54 -2.83 -11.32
CA LEU A 173 38.69 -2.34 -12.09
C LEU A 173 39.29 -1.06 -11.49
N ILE A 174 38.43 -0.10 -11.14
CA ILE A 174 38.87 1.17 -10.55
C ILE A 174 39.50 0.90 -9.17
N ASP A 175 38.89 0.08 -8.31
CA ASP A 175 39.46 -0.27 -6.98
C ASP A 175 40.85 -0.89 -7.11
N TYR A 176 41.01 -1.84 -8.04
CA TYR A 176 42.27 -2.52 -8.32
C TYR A 176 43.38 -1.53 -8.72
N GLU A 177 43.09 -0.65 -9.68
CA GLU A 177 44.00 0.42 -10.11
C GLU A 177 44.32 1.41 -8.97
N GLN A 178 43.31 1.81 -8.19
CA GLN A 178 43.51 2.69 -7.06
C GLN A 178 44.40 2.07 -5.98
N HIS A 179 44.29 0.76 -5.72
CA HIS A 179 45.08 0.08 -4.69
C HIS A 179 46.50 -0.30 -5.13
N ILE A 180 46.71 -0.75 -6.37
CA ILE A 180 48.04 -1.14 -6.85
C ILE A 180 48.88 0.09 -7.18
N SER A 181 48.30 1.06 -7.89
CA SER A 181 49.03 2.25 -8.32
C SER A 181 48.99 3.38 -7.29
N ASN A 182 48.23 3.23 -6.19
CA ASN A 182 47.97 4.26 -5.17
C ASN A 182 47.51 5.60 -5.77
N ILE A 183 46.61 5.54 -6.76
CA ILE A 183 46.14 6.71 -7.52
C ILE A 183 44.71 7.12 -7.16
N PRO A 184 44.40 8.43 -7.11
CA PRO A 184 43.01 8.89 -7.01
C PRO A 184 42.20 8.52 -8.25
N ILE A 185 40.90 8.24 -8.09
CA ILE A 185 39.96 7.98 -9.19
C ILE A 185 39.99 9.05 -10.31
N ALA A 186 40.27 10.31 -9.98
CA ALA A 186 40.47 11.39 -10.97
C ALA A 186 41.65 11.13 -11.93
N ARG A 187 42.69 10.43 -11.45
CA ARG A 187 43.83 10.02 -12.25
C ARG A 187 43.54 8.72 -13.00
N VAL A 188 42.78 7.78 -12.42
CA VAL A 188 42.26 6.60 -13.14
C VAL A 188 41.44 7.03 -14.36
N HIS A 189 40.53 8.01 -14.18
CA HIS A 189 39.74 8.62 -15.25
C HIS A 189 40.60 9.23 -16.36
N ARG A 190 41.59 10.08 -16.00
CA ARG A 190 42.49 10.68 -17.01
C ARG A 190 43.36 9.64 -17.73
N ASN A 191 43.80 8.60 -17.02
CA ASN A 191 44.63 7.54 -17.59
C ASN A 191 43.84 6.60 -18.52
N SER A 192 42.53 6.42 -18.30
CA SER A 192 41.72 5.46 -19.06
C SER A 192 41.28 5.95 -20.45
N GLY A 193 41.48 7.24 -20.77
CA GLY A 193 41.15 7.81 -22.07
C GLY A 193 39.65 7.89 -22.39
N VAL A 194 38.77 7.65 -21.40
CA VAL A 194 37.31 7.69 -21.62
C VAL A 194 36.82 9.12 -21.89
N SER A 195 35.90 9.27 -22.85
CA SER A 195 35.39 10.56 -23.29
C SER A 195 34.38 11.22 -22.35
N CYS A 196 33.87 10.50 -21.35
CA CYS A 196 32.91 11.06 -20.39
C CYS A 196 33.60 11.94 -19.34
N GLY A 197 32.88 12.93 -18.79
CA GLY A 197 33.43 13.80 -17.75
C GLY A 197 33.67 13.09 -16.41
N GLU A 198 34.69 13.51 -15.65
CA GLU A 198 35.09 12.88 -14.37
C GLU A 198 33.91 12.75 -13.38
N SER A 199 33.01 13.74 -13.35
CA SER A 199 31.81 13.71 -12.50
C SER A 199 30.90 12.52 -12.85
N TYR A 200 30.63 12.27 -14.13
CA TYR A 200 29.83 11.13 -14.57
C TYR A 200 30.56 9.80 -14.33
N PHE A 201 31.87 9.75 -14.58
CA PHE A 201 32.69 8.57 -14.26
C PHE A 201 32.61 8.19 -12.77
N ARG A 202 32.62 9.19 -11.87
CA ARG A 202 32.40 8.98 -10.42
C ARG A 202 30.98 8.51 -10.10
N VAL A 203 29.95 8.97 -10.82
CA VAL A 203 28.58 8.46 -10.67
C VAL A 203 28.52 6.98 -11.04
N LEU A 204 29.08 6.58 -12.19
CA LEU A 204 29.15 5.17 -12.61
C LEU A 204 29.88 4.30 -11.57
N TYR A 205 31.06 4.74 -11.12
CA TYR A 205 31.82 4.07 -10.07
C TYR A 205 30.99 3.90 -8.78
N ASN A 206 30.42 4.98 -8.25
CA ASN A 206 29.62 4.97 -7.03
C ASN A 206 28.38 4.07 -7.16
N SER A 207 27.74 4.01 -8.33
CA SER A 207 26.65 3.07 -8.60
C SER A 207 27.15 1.62 -8.57
N GLY A 208 28.26 1.33 -9.22
CA GLY A 208 28.92 0.02 -9.17
C GLY A 208 29.25 -0.44 -7.75
N CYS A 209 29.80 0.44 -6.91
CA CYS A 209 30.05 0.17 -5.49
C CYS A 209 28.77 -0.28 -4.75
N LYS A 210 27.63 0.37 -4.98
CA LYS A 210 26.35 0.03 -4.33
C LYS A 210 25.89 -1.37 -4.73
N PHE A 211 25.99 -1.71 -6.02
CA PHE A 211 25.68 -3.05 -6.50
C PHE A 211 26.66 -4.11 -5.94
N ILE A 212 27.96 -3.80 -5.79
CA ILE A 212 28.92 -4.69 -5.10
C ILE A 212 28.52 -4.92 -3.64
N TRP A 213 28.11 -3.89 -2.89
CA TRP A 213 27.67 -4.05 -1.49
C TRP A 213 26.41 -4.92 -1.34
N LEU A 214 25.44 -4.79 -2.26
CA LEU A 214 24.27 -5.66 -2.27
C LEU A 214 24.63 -7.08 -2.71
N ALA A 215 25.41 -7.24 -3.78
CA ALA A 215 25.84 -8.55 -4.26
C ALA A 215 26.71 -9.31 -3.24
N SER A 216 27.56 -8.60 -2.49
CA SER A 216 28.36 -9.22 -1.43
C SER A 216 27.48 -9.67 -0.27
N SER A 217 26.57 -8.83 0.20
CA SER A 217 25.67 -9.16 1.32
C SER A 217 24.67 -10.26 1.00
N ALA A 218 23.95 -10.12 -0.11
CA ALA A 218 22.77 -10.91 -0.43
C ALA A 218 22.97 -11.90 -1.59
N SER A 219 24.19 -12.04 -2.11
CA SER A 219 24.57 -12.68 -3.39
C SER A 219 24.17 -11.87 -4.62
N VAL A 220 24.77 -12.15 -5.78
CA VAL A 220 24.43 -11.47 -7.05
C VAL A 220 22.97 -11.66 -7.47
N TYR A 221 22.25 -12.64 -6.91
CA TYR A 221 20.80 -12.79 -7.12
C TYR A 221 19.99 -11.58 -6.65
N ILE A 222 20.48 -10.73 -5.74
CA ILE A 222 19.81 -9.46 -5.44
C ILE A 222 19.85 -8.48 -6.63
N ILE A 223 20.89 -8.53 -7.46
CA ILE A 223 21.03 -7.70 -8.66
C ILE A 223 20.00 -8.14 -9.72
N PHE A 224 19.70 -9.45 -9.77
CA PHE A 224 18.60 -9.99 -10.55
C PHE A 224 17.25 -9.43 -10.06
N VAL A 225 16.99 -9.45 -8.75
CA VAL A 225 15.77 -8.90 -8.15
C VAL A 225 15.60 -7.41 -8.43
N ILE A 226 16.68 -6.63 -8.31
CA ILE A 226 16.70 -5.19 -8.61
C ILE A 226 16.36 -4.94 -10.09
N ALA A 227 16.80 -5.79 -11.01
CA ALA A 227 16.45 -5.70 -12.42
C ALA A 227 14.98 -6.10 -12.68
N ALA A 228 14.51 -7.18 -12.03
CA ALA A 228 13.14 -7.67 -12.14
C ALA A 228 12.11 -6.61 -11.76
N LEU A 229 12.40 -5.89 -10.66
CA LEU A 229 11.58 -4.84 -10.07
C LEU A 229 11.91 -3.42 -10.61
N GLU A 230 12.82 -3.32 -11.60
CA GLU A 230 13.25 -2.06 -12.23
C GLU A 230 13.89 -1.02 -11.28
N LEU A 231 14.32 -1.46 -10.10
CA LEU A 231 14.86 -0.64 -8.99
C LEU A 231 16.31 -0.16 -9.20
N ARG A 232 16.90 -0.32 -10.40
CA ARG A 232 18.29 0.11 -10.66
C ARG A 232 18.47 1.59 -10.35
N LYS A 233 17.50 2.44 -10.74
CA LYS A 233 17.56 3.89 -10.53
C LYS A 233 17.49 4.23 -9.04
N ASP A 234 16.59 3.59 -8.30
CA ASP A 234 16.44 3.79 -6.86
C ASP A 234 17.74 3.44 -6.13
N VAL A 235 18.28 2.25 -6.35
CA VAL A 235 19.56 1.81 -5.76
C VAL A 235 20.73 2.71 -6.20
N ALA A 236 20.80 3.09 -7.48
CA ALA A 236 21.85 3.98 -7.98
C ALA A 236 21.77 5.38 -7.36
N ASN A 237 20.59 5.87 -7.00
CA ASN A 237 20.37 7.17 -6.36
C ASN A 237 20.46 7.13 -4.82
N SER A 238 20.20 5.99 -4.17
CA SER A 238 20.24 5.84 -2.71
C SER A 238 21.59 6.20 -2.07
N ASN A 239 21.57 6.58 -0.80
CA ASN A 239 22.80 6.84 -0.04
C ASN A 239 23.65 5.56 0.09
N LEU A 240 24.97 5.65 -0.16
CA LEU A 240 25.88 4.50 -0.03
C LEU A 240 25.88 3.91 1.39
N GLU A 241 25.74 4.74 2.43
CA GLU A 241 25.63 4.24 3.80
C GLU A 241 24.32 3.48 4.04
N ALA A 242 23.23 3.85 3.36
CA ALA A 242 21.97 3.10 3.43
C ALA A 242 22.13 1.72 2.78
N ILE A 243 22.82 1.68 1.63
CA ILE A 243 23.18 0.42 0.97
C ILE A 243 24.07 -0.46 1.87
N LYS A 244 25.03 0.11 2.60
CA LYS A 244 25.83 -0.62 3.60
C LYS A 244 25.00 -1.16 4.76
N ALA A 245 24.08 -0.35 5.29
CA ALA A 245 23.21 -0.76 6.39
C ALA A 245 22.26 -1.90 5.97
N LEU A 246 21.67 -1.80 4.77
CA LEU A 246 20.88 -2.87 4.16
C LEU A 246 21.73 -4.14 3.91
N ALA A 247 22.96 -3.96 3.41
CA ALA A 247 23.90 -5.05 3.20
C ALA A 247 24.28 -5.77 4.51
N ALA A 248 24.50 -5.03 5.60
CA ALA A 248 24.72 -5.61 6.92
C ALA A 248 23.48 -6.38 7.40
N ALA A 249 22.28 -5.81 7.25
CA ALA A 249 21.02 -6.45 7.63
C ALA A 249 20.72 -7.74 6.84
N PHE A 250 21.11 -7.82 5.56
CA PHE A 250 21.03 -9.08 4.81
C PHE A 250 21.93 -10.17 5.38
N ARG A 251 23.10 -9.84 5.94
CA ARG A 251 24.01 -10.81 6.58
C ARG A 251 23.50 -11.24 7.95
N GLU A 252 23.25 -10.25 8.81
CA GLU A 252 22.80 -10.41 10.20
C GLU A 252 21.54 -9.55 10.40
N PRO A 253 20.33 -10.11 10.20
CA PRO A 253 19.08 -9.36 10.31
C PRO A 253 18.89 -8.77 11.73
N PRO A 254 18.71 -7.45 11.87
CA PRO A 254 18.57 -6.78 13.18
C PRO A 254 17.29 -7.25 13.89
N SER A 255 17.21 -7.13 15.21
CA SER A 255 16.07 -7.64 15.99
C SER A 255 14.74 -6.88 15.82
N ASP A 256 14.63 -6.03 14.80
CA ASP A 256 13.51 -5.12 14.55
C ASP A 256 12.58 -5.63 13.43
N GLU A 257 11.67 -4.76 12.99
CA GLU A 257 10.74 -4.98 11.89
C GLU A 257 11.37 -5.56 10.61
N TRP A 258 12.64 -5.25 10.31
CA TRP A 258 13.31 -5.73 9.09
C TRP A 258 13.57 -7.22 9.13
N ARG A 259 13.81 -7.83 10.30
CA ARG A 259 14.15 -9.26 10.38
C ARG A 259 13.02 -10.16 9.95
N THR A 260 11.78 -9.83 10.29
CA THR A 260 10.63 -10.62 9.82
C THR A 260 10.59 -10.66 8.29
N VAL A 261 10.78 -9.52 7.63
CA VAL A 261 10.78 -9.42 6.17
C VAL A 261 12.03 -10.04 5.54
N LEU A 262 13.22 -9.75 6.06
CA LEU A 262 14.47 -10.31 5.54
C LEU A 262 14.49 -11.84 5.68
N VAL A 263 14.11 -12.38 6.84
CA VAL A 263 14.17 -13.82 7.14
C VAL A 263 13.00 -14.60 6.54
N LYS A 264 11.77 -14.07 6.52
CA LYS A 264 10.60 -14.79 5.98
C LYS A 264 10.34 -14.54 4.49
N VAL A 265 10.82 -13.44 3.92
CA VAL A 265 10.55 -13.06 2.51
C VAL A 265 11.82 -13.04 1.67
N LEU A 266 12.73 -12.10 1.94
CA LEU A 266 13.77 -11.74 0.98
C LEU A 266 14.85 -12.82 0.89
N ILE A 267 15.40 -13.29 2.02
CA ILE A 267 16.42 -14.34 2.03
C ILE A 267 15.88 -15.67 1.43
N PRO A 268 14.68 -16.18 1.80
CA PRO A 268 14.10 -17.36 1.17
C PRO A 268 13.94 -17.23 -0.35
N ARG A 269 13.43 -16.10 -0.86
CA ARG A 269 13.26 -15.89 -2.31
C ARG A 269 14.60 -15.80 -3.06
N LEU A 270 15.63 -15.18 -2.46
CA LEU A 270 16.98 -15.17 -3.00
C LEU A 270 17.61 -16.57 -3.01
N ARG A 271 17.33 -17.40 -2.01
CA ARG A 271 17.78 -18.81 -1.95
C ARG A 271 17.07 -19.69 -2.99
N ILE A 272 15.78 -19.45 -3.26
CA ILE A 272 15.05 -20.10 -4.37
C ILE A 272 15.69 -19.75 -5.72
N LEU A 273 15.91 -18.45 -5.99
CA LEU A 273 16.59 -17.97 -7.20
C LEU A 273 17.93 -18.69 -7.40
N GLN A 274 18.72 -18.78 -6.33
CA GLN A 274 20.03 -19.42 -6.33
C GLN A 274 20.01 -20.93 -6.58
N LEU A 275 19.10 -21.65 -5.93
CA LEU A 275 19.15 -23.11 -5.89
C LEU A 275 18.38 -23.78 -7.04
N GLN A 276 17.36 -23.11 -7.58
CA GLN A 276 16.34 -23.77 -8.41
C GLN A 276 16.09 -23.07 -9.74
N LEU A 277 16.14 -21.73 -9.79
CA LEU A 277 15.66 -21.00 -10.97
C LEU A 277 16.79 -20.64 -11.95
N VAL A 278 17.93 -20.17 -11.45
CA VAL A 278 19.03 -19.70 -12.30
C VAL A 278 20.11 -20.79 -12.44
N PRO A 279 20.45 -21.22 -13.67
CA PRO A 279 21.60 -22.11 -13.89
C PRO A 279 22.88 -21.49 -13.34
N ALA A 280 23.61 -22.24 -12.50
CA ALA A 280 24.88 -21.80 -11.94
C ALA A 280 25.84 -21.28 -13.02
N GLU A 281 25.93 -22.01 -14.14
CA GLU A 281 26.76 -21.70 -15.31
C GLU A 281 26.46 -20.36 -15.99
N PHE A 282 25.23 -19.84 -15.87
CA PHE A 282 24.89 -18.53 -16.45
C PHE A 282 25.48 -17.40 -15.61
N VAL A 283 25.42 -17.53 -14.28
CA VAL A 283 25.82 -16.49 -13.33
C VAL A 283 27.33 -16.53 -13.08
N ASP A 284 27.86 -17.75 -13.02
CA ASP A 284 29.30 -18.00 -13.04
C ASP A 284 29.86 -17.47 -14.35
N ASN A 285 31.00 -16.80 -14.29
CA ASN A 285 31.61 -16.06 -15.41
C ASN A 285 30.94 -14.73 -15.83
N MET A 286 29.83 -14.29 -15.22
CA MET A 286 29.34 -12.91 -15.47
C MET A 286 30.20 -11.84 -14.81
N LEU A 287 30.73 -12.12 -13.62
CA LEU A 287 31.57 -11.18 -12.87
C LEU A 287 33.01 -11.69 -12.92
N TYR A 288 33.95 -10.81 -13.27
CA TYR A 288 35.37 -11.09 -13.13
C TYR A 288 36.00 -10.09 -12.15
N ILE A 289 37.03 -10.55 -11.44
CA ILE A 289 37.89 -9.73 -10.59
C ILE A 289 39.21 -9.51 -11.31
N PRO A 290 39.74 -8.28 -11.34
CA PRO A 290 41.12 -8.04 -11.76
C PRO A 290 42.10 -8.68 -10.77
N SER A 291 43.03 -9.49 -11.28
CA SER A 291 44.08 -10.14 -10.47
C SER A 291 45.43 -10.02 -11.19
N PRO A 292 46.58 -10.00 -10.47
CA PRO A 292 47.91 -9.94 -11.09
C PRO A 292 48.21 -11.08 -12.08
N SER A 293 47.50 -12.22 -11.99
CA SER A 293 47.61 -13.32 -12.95
C SER A 293 46.61 -13.25 -14.11
N GLY A 294 45.92 -12.12 -14.28
CA GLY A 294 44.85 -11.91 -15.27
C GLY A 294 43.46 -11.88 -14.64
N PRO A 295 42.41 -11.55 -15.41
CA PRO A 295 41.03 -11.51 -14.90
C PRO A 295 40.57 -12.91 -14.47
N GLN A 296 40.03 -13.01 -13.26
CA GLN A 296 39.50 -14.26 -12.70
C GLN A 296 37.98 -14.20 -12.59
N TYR A 297 37.29 -15.16 -13.20
CA TYR A 297 35.84 -15.26 -13.15
C TYR A 297 35.34 -15.79 -11.81
N VAL A 298 34.31 -15.13 -11.27
CA VAL A 298 33.69 -15.47 -9.99
C VAL A 298 32.65 -16.56 -10.19
N LYS A 299 32.72 -17.60 -9.35
CA LYS A 299 31.63 -18.58 -9.20
C LYS A 299 30.55 -18.05 -8.26
N CYS A 300 29.79 -17.06 -8.73
CA CYS A 300 28.73 -16.39 -7.99
C CYS A 300 27.59 -17.33 -7.54
N SER A 301 27.44 -18.48 -8.18
CA SER A 301 26.53 -19.56 -7.76
C SER A 301 26.87 -20.12 -6.36
N ASN A 302 28.14 -20.07 -5.96
CA ASN A 302 28.63 -20.54 -4.68
C ASN A 302 28.81 -19.37 -3.70
N LEU A 303 27.95 -19.26 -2.68
CA LEU A 303 28.01 -18.16 -1.71
C LEU A 303 29.36 -18.06 -0.99
N LYS A 304 30.03 -19.18 -0.71
CA LYS A 304 31.31 -19.18 0.00
C LYS A 304 32.42 -18.61 -0.88
N VAL A 305 32.50 -19.07 -2.14
CA VAL A 305 33.47 -18.52 -3.11
C VAL A 305 33.16 -17.05 -3.39
N SER A 306 31.87 -16.69 -3.54
CA SER A 306 31.45 -15.30 -3.68
C SER A 306 31.84 -14.43 -2.48
N ASP A 307 31.87 -14.98 -1.26
CA ASP A 307 32.26 -14.28 -0.04
C ASP A 307 33.76 -14.09 0.09
N GLU A 308 34.53 -15.15 -0.18
CA GLU A 308 35.98 -15.09 -0.27
C GLU A 308 36.37 -14.02 -1.30
N VAL A 309 35.73 -14.02 -2.47
CA VAL A 309 35.87 -13.00 -3.51
C VAL A 309 35.53 -11.60 -3.01
N PHE A 310 34.30 -11.34 -2.55
CA PHE A 310 33.90 -9.98 -2.18
C PHE A 310 34.61 -9.46 -0.92
N GLY A 311 35.10 -10.36 -0.05
CA GLY A 311 35.96 -10.02 1.09
C GLY A 311 37.40 -9.64 0.71
N THR A 312 37.87 -9.94 -0.51
CA THR A 312 39.15 -9.40 -1.02
C THR A 312 39.04 -7.98 -1.57
N VAL A 313 37.83 -7.50 -1.87
CA VAL A 313 37.59 -6.17 -2.46
C VAL A 313 37.85 -5.11 -1.40
N LYS A 314 38.89 -4.30 -1.61
CA LYS A 314 39.37 -3.35 -0.60
C LYS A 314 38.58 -2.04 -0.56
N MET A 315 37.72 -1.78 -1.55
CA MET A 315 36.71 -0.70 -1.54
C MET A 315 36.16 -0.42 -0.14
N HIS A 316 36.56 0.70 0.45
CA HIS A 316 36.05 1.15 1.75
C HIS A 316 36.11 0.11 2.89
N ALA A 317 37.01 -0.87 2.81
CA ALA A 317 37.12 -2.00 3.73
C ALA A 317 35.80 -2.79 3.89
N ILE A 318 35.28 -3.33 2.78
CA ILE A 318 34.23 -4.38 2.81
C ILE A 318 34.80 -5.61 3.54
N GLN A 319 34.60 -5.69 4.85
CA GLN A 319 34.60 -6.95 5.59
C GLN A 319 33.14 -7.33 5.80
N PRO A 320 32.56 -8.14 4.89
CA PRO A 320 31.16 -8.51 5.01
C PRO A 320 31.03 -9.43 6.22
N VAL A 321 30.08 -9.10 7.11
CA VAL A 321 29.76 -9.96 8.26
C VAL A 321 29.43 -11.37 7.72
N PRO A 322 29.88 -12.46 8.37
CA PRO A 322 29.49 -13.81 8.00
C PRO A 322 27.96 -13.92 7.86
N ARG A 323 27.48 -14.74 6.91
CA ARG A 323 26.03 -14.96 6.78
C ARG A 323 25.50 -15.65 8.04
N SER A 324 24.42 -15.09 8.59
CA SER A 324 23.63 -15.74 9.63
C SER A 324 23.09 -17.10 9.18
N ALA A 325 22.72 -17.94 10.16
CA ALA A 325 22.13 -19.26 9.93
C ALA A 325 20.84 -19.22 9.07
N HIS A 326 20.19 -18.06 8.96
CA HIS A 326 19.03 -17.84 8.09
C HIS A 326 19.32 -18.12 6.60
N TRP A 327 20.57 -18.00 6.15
CA TRP A 327 20.98 -18.37 4.78
C TRP A 327 21.17 -19.87 4.57
N ALA A 328 21.39 -20.63 5.64
CA ALA A 328 21.50 -22.09 5.59
C ALA A 328 20.13 -22.78 5.52
N MET A 329 19.04 -22.06 5.84
CA MET A 329 17.69 -22.55 5.64
C MET A 329 17.46 -22.82 4.15
N ILE A 330 17.21 -24.10 3.84
CA ILE A 330 16.65 -24.49 2.55
C ILE A 330 15.15 -24.16 2.66
N PRO A 331 14.61 -23.23 1.85
CA PRO A 331 13.17 -23.01 1.83
C PRO A 331 12.47 -24.32 1.45
N PRO A 332 11.29 -24.64 2.02
CA PRO A 332 10.57 -25.87 1.70
C PRO A 332 10.46 -26.02 0.18
N SER A 333 10.78 -27.21 -0.32
CA SER A 333 10.93 -27.51 -1.75
C SER A 333 9.77 -26.92 -2.55
N ILE A 334 10.09 -26.24 -3.65
CA ILE A 334 9.12 -25.55 -4.54
C ILE A 334 7.88 -26.41 -4.77
N GLU A 335 8.07 -27.69 -5.05
CA GLU A 335 7.00 -28.68 -5.31
C GLU A 335 5.89 -28.73 -4.24
N THR A 336 6.18 -28.36 -2.99
CA THR A 336 5.21 -28.25 -1.87
C THR A 336 4.54 -26.88 -1.74
N THR A 337 5.13 -25.85 -2.35
CA THR A 337 4.68 -24.44 -2.29
C THR A 337 4.29 -23.88 -3.66
N ILE A 338 4.21 -24.73 -4.69
CA ILE A 338 3.25 -24.57 -5.80
C ILE A 338 1.84 -24.77 -5.21
N VAL A 339 1.45 -23.85 -4.34
CA VAL A 339 0.04 -23.54 -4.09
C VAL A 339 -0.42 -22.89 -5.38
N SER A 340 -0.83 -23.73 -6.34
CA SER A 340 -1.71 -23.33 -7.44
C SER A 340 -2.75 -22.38 -6.87
N SER A 341 -2.85 -21.16 -7.44
CA SER A 341 -3.64 -20.04 -6.89
C SER A 341 -4.86 -20.56 -6.16
N PRO A 342 -4.93 -20.39 -4.82
CA PRO A 342 -5.65 -21.28 -3.91
C PRO A 342 -7.00 -21.61 -4.49
N VAL A 343 -7.15 -22.87 -4.95
CA VAL A 343 -8.28 -23.31 -5.79
C VAL A 343 -9.54 -22.73 -5.18
N ALA A 344 -10.35 -21.99 -5.95
CA ALA A 344 -11.29 -21.02 -5.39
C ALA A 344 -12.22 -21.58 -4.29
N SER A 345 -12.52 -22.88 -4.34
CA SER A 345 -13.22 -23.66 -3.31
C SER A 345 -12.57 -23.67 -1.92
N SER A 346 -11.27 -23.39 -1.79
CA SER A 346 -10.50 -23.36 -0.54
C SER A 346 -10.47 -21.99 0.15
N LEU A 347 -10.78 -20.91 -0.58
CA LEU A 347 -10.88 -19.55 -0.04
C LEU A 347 -12.20 -19.31 0.68
N VAL A 348 -13.23 -20.08 0.37
CA VAL A 348 -14.60 -19.95 0.89
C VAL A 348 -14.98 -21.18 1.70
N ARG A 349 -15.94 -21.03 2.61
CA ARG A 349 -16.56 -22.12 3.37
C ARG A 349 -18.07 -21.92 3.36
N GLU A 350 -18.85 -22.97 3.56
CA GLU A 350 -20.28 -22.80 3.80
C GLU A 350 -20.52 -21.96 5.07
N ALA A 351 -21.59 -21.16 5.07
CA ALA A 351 -21.94 -20.32 6.21
C ALA A 351 -22.94 -21.02 7.12
N LEU A 352 -22.69 -20.94 8.43
CA LEU A 352 -23.68 -21.18 9.46
C LEU A 352 -24.71 -20.05 9.39
N VAL A 353 -25.94 -20.36 8.96
CA VAL A 353 -27.00 -19.37 8.78
C VAL A 353 -27.89 -19.32 10.03
N ILE A 354 -27.92 -18.16 10.69
CA ILE A 354 -28.89 -17.86 11.76
C ILE A 354 -29.96 -16.94 11.18
N LYS A 355 -31.22 -17.36 11.20
CA LYS A 355 -32.37 -16.54 10.82
C LYS A 355 -33.02 -15.96 12.05
N ALA A 356 -32.92 -14.64 12.20
CA ALA A 356 -33.59 -13.93 13.28
C ALA A 356 -35.12 -13.89 13.06
N PRO A 357 -35.94 -13.95 14.12
CA PRO A 357 -37.40 -13.99 14.02
C PRO A 357 -38.05 -12.62 13.74
N TRP A 358 -37.24 -11.60 13.46
CA TRP A 358 -37.65 -10.21 13.30
C TRP A 358 -37.16 -9.64 11.96
N ALA A 359 -37.86 -8.63 11.44
CA ALA A 359 -37.45 -7.91 10.25
C ALA A 359 -36.43 -6.82 10.59
N PHE A 360 -35.43 -6.64 9.74
CA PHE A 360 -34.44 -5.57 9.89
C PHE A 360 -35.00 -4.23 9.40
N VAL A 361 -35.45 -3.41 10.35
CA VAL A 361 -36.03 -2.07 10.07
C VAL A 361 -34.97 -0.98 10.14
N SER A 362 -35.28 0.20 9.60
CA SER A 362 -34.35 1.30 9.38
C SER A 362 -34.87 2.59 10.09
N THR A 363 -34.10 3.26 10.97
CA THR A 363 -34.46 4.51 11.71
C THR A 363 -33.30 5.51 11.80
N PRO A 364 -33.41 6.85 11.82
CA PRO A 364 -32.23 7.75 11.77
C PRO A 364 -31.01 7.38 12.64
N CYS A 365 -29.79 7.52 12.09
CA CYS A 365 -28.56 7.21 12.83
C CYS A 365 -28.53 8.05 14.12
N PRO A 366 -28.41 7.43 15.30
CA PRO A 366 -28.49 8.16 16.57
C PRO A 366 -27.27 9.06 16.81
N VAL A 367 -26.23 8.98 15.96
CA VAL A 367 -24.99 9.73 16.08
C VAL A 367 -24.95 10.89 15.10
N ASN A 368 -24.69 12.08 15.64
CA ASN A 368 -24.34 13.30 14.92
C ASN A 368 -23.03 13.87 15.49
N VAL A 369 -22.54 14.99 14.94
CA VAL A 369 -21.26 15.60 15.38
C VAL A 369 -21.31 16.00 16.86
N SER A 370 -22.44 16.50 17.37
CA SER A 370 -22.56 17.00 18.75
C SER A 370 -22.67 15.91 19.83
N ASN A 371 -23.20 14.73 19.52
CA ASN A 371 -23.39 13.65 20.52
C ASN A 371 -22.43 12.47 20.35
N ARG A 372 -21.60 12.46 19.28
CA ARG A 372 -20.69 11.37 18.90
C ARG A 372 -19.90 10.77 20.07
N SER A 373 -19.18 11.61 20.82
CA SER A 373 -18.29 11.13 21.89
C SER A 373 -19.08 10.51 23.06
N LEU A 374 -20.19 11.13 23.45
CA LEU A 374 -21.07 10.63 24.53
C LEU A 374 -21.71 9.29 24.15
N TRP A 375 -22.23 9.20 22.92
CA TRP A 375 -22.79 7.95 22.40
C TRP A 375 -21.72 6.85 22.35
N THR A 376 -20.52 7.17 21.88
CA THR A 376 -19.39 6.22 21.81
C THR A 376 -19.05 5.67 23.20
N ALA A 377 -18.97 6.52 24.22
CA ALA A 377 -18.68 6.08 25.59
C ALA A 377 -19.77 5.15 26.15
N LEU A 378 -21.04 5.53 25.98
CA LEU A 378 -22.19 4.75 26.47
C LEU A 378 -22.31 3.39 25.78
N GLU A 379 -22.04 3.31 24.48
CA GLU A 379 -22.12 2.06 23.74
C GLU A 379 -20.88 1.17 23.95
N ARG A 380 -19.70 1.73 24.27
CA ARG A 380 -18.54 0.97 24.78
C ARG A 380 -18.86 0.31 26.13
N GLU A 381 -19.42 1.05 27.09
CA GLU A 381 -19.81 0.50 28.41
C GLU A 381 -20.78 -0.69 28.29
N LYS A 382 -21.73 -0.62 27.35
CA LYS A 382 -22.64 -1.72 27.04
C LYS A 382 -21.93 -2.90 26.36
N ALA A 383 -20.97 -2.63 25.46
CA ALA A 383 -20.21 -3.68 24.78
C ALA A 383 -19.23 -4.40 25.72
N GLU A 384 -18.74 -3.74 26.77
CA GLU A 384 -18.03 -4.38 27.89
C GLU A 384 -18.94 -5.35 28.67
N LYS A 385 -20.23 -5.01 28.80
CA LYS A 385 -21.28 -5.81 29.47
C LYS A 385 -21.98 -6.83 28.54
N ARG A 386 -21.39 -7.14 27.38
CA ARG A 386 -21.96 -8.08 26.40
C ARG A 386 -22.11 -9.50 26.96
N LEU A 387 -23.16 -10.20 26.53
CA LEU A 387 -23.27 -11.65 26.67
C LEU A 387 -22.28 -12.33 25.71
N ILE A 388 -21.76 -13.48 26.12
CA ILE A 388 -20.86 -14.32 25.31
C ILE A 388 -21.48 -15.72 25.27
N PRO A 389 -21.91 -16.23 24.11
CA PRO A 389 -22.42 -17.58 23.99
C PRO A 389 -21.28 -18.60 24.08
N ALA A 390 -21.55 -19.78 24.64
CA ALA A 390 -20.63 -20.91 24.65
C ALA A 390 -20.74 -21.76 23.38
N SER A 391 -21.85 -21.70 22.64
CA SER A 391 -22.08 -22.47 21.41
C SER A 391 -22.91 -21.72 20.36
N ILE A 392 -23.02 -22.30 19.16
CA ILE A 392 -23.83 -21.73 18.05
C ILE A 392 -25.34 -21.81 18.35
N GLU A 393 -25.78 -22.82 19.09
CA GLU A 393 -27.16 -22.97 19.56
C GLU A 393 -27.50 -21.90 20.60
N GLU A 394 -26.57 -21.59 21.52
CA GLU A 394 -26.74 -20.50 22.48
C GLU A 394 -26.74 -19.13 21.78
N LEU A 395 -25.86 -18.89 20.81
CA LEU A 395 -25.89 -17.68 19.97
C LEU A 395 -27.24 -17.54 19.26
N THR A 396 -27.75 -18.62 18.67
CA THR A 396 -29.07 -18.65 18.01
C THR A 396 -30.18 -18.32 19.01
N SER A 397 -30.14 -18.89 20.21
CA SER A 397 -31.09 -18.60 21.29
C SER A 397 -31.05 -17.13 21.72
N MET A 398 -29.85 -16.57 21.90
CA MET A 398 -29.65 -15.16 22.26
C MET A 398 -30.17 -14.20 21.18
N ILE A 399 -29.90 -14.48 19.90
CA ILE A 399 -30.42 -13.68 18.76
C ILE A 399 -31.96 -13.75 18.70
N ASN A 400 -32.53 -14.95 18.89
CA ASN A 400 -33.98 -15.14 18.90
C ASN A 400 -34.67 -14.45 20.09
N ALA A 401 -33.98 -14.33 21.23
CA ALA A 401 -34.46 -13.62 22.42
C ALA A 401 -34.42 -12.08 22.29
N GLN A 402 -33.70 -11.53 21.30
CA GLN A 402 -33.71 -10.09 21.00
C GLN A 402 -35.00 -9.67 20.28
N VAL A 403 -36.15 -9.78 20.95
CA VAL A 403 -37.45 -9.33 20.42
C VAL A 403 -37.44 -7.80 20.25
N PRO A 404 -37.86 -7.26 19.08
CA PRO A 404 -38.03 -5.80 18.89
C PRO A 404 -39.06 -5.19 19.84
N LEU A 405 -39.13 -3.85 19.89
CA LEU A 405 -40.20 -3.14 20.61
C LEU A 405 -41.57 -3.47 20.01
N ALA A 406 -42.27 -4.42 20.62
CA ALA A 406 -43.73 -4.45 20.56
C ALA A 406 -44.26 -3.22 21.34
N SER A 407 -45.05 -2.39 20.67
CA SER A 407 -45.96 -1.45 21.33
C SER A 407 -46.87 -2.26 22.27
N LYS A 408 -46.73 -2.08 23.58
CA LYS A 408 -47.50 -2.82 24.59
C LYS A 408 -49.00 -2.66 24.34
N GLY A 409 -49.65 -3.70 23.78
CA GLY A 409 -51.11 -3.84 23.78
C GLY A 409 -51.79 -4.16 22.45
N GLU A 410 -51.12 -4.02 21.30
CA GLU A 410 -51.70 -4.33 19.98
C GLU A 410 -50.82 -5.32 19.19
N ASP A 411 -51.41 -5.94 18.17
CA ASP A 411 -50.80 -7.01 17.36
C ASP A 411 -49.36 -6.69 16.96
N PRO A 412 -48.44 -7.68 16.99
CA PRO A 412 -47.00 -7.44 16.84
C PRO A 412 -46.72 -6.70 15.53
N PRO A 413 -46.23 -5.44 15.59
CA PRO A 413 -45.86 -4.73 14.39
C PRO A 413 -44.70 -5.51 13.77
N LYS A 414 -44.89 -6.00 12.55
CA LYS A 414 -43.86 -6.71 11.75
C LYS A 414 -42.63 -5.84 11.45
N ILE A 415 -42.63 -4.60 11.93
CA ILE A 415 -41.72 -3.51 11.61
C ILE A 415 -41.49 -2.70 12.90
N GLY A 416 -40.35 -2.84 13.57
CA GLY A 416 -40.00 -2.09 14.78
C GLY A 416 -38.51 -2.11 15.10
N GLY A 417 -38.02 -1.11 15.84
CA GLY A 417 -36.63 -1.02 16.29
C GLY A 417 -36.35 -1.87 17.55
N PHE A 418 -35.08 -2.19 17.80
CA PHE A 418 -34.67 -2.96 18.99
C PHE A 418 -34.92 -2.20 20.29
N ILE A 419 -35.21 -2.96 21.35
CA ILE A 419 -35.20 -2.42 22.70
C ILE A 419 -33.76 -2.04 23.06
N LYS A 420 -33.51 -0.75 23.37
CA LYS A 420 -32.19 -0.23 23.80
C LYS A 420 -31.61 -0.88 25.06
N THR A 421 -32.36 -1.77 25.72
CA THR A 421 -32.01 -2.51 26.93
C THR A 421 -31.46 -3.90 26.66
N HIS A 422 -31.57 -4.43 25.44
CA HIS A 422 -30.96 -5.73 25.12
C HIS A 422 -29.44 -5.61 25.22
N PRO A 423 -28.75 -6.53 25.91
CA PRO A 423 -27.30 -6.55 25.95
C PRO A 423 -26.74 -6.90 24.56
N TYR A 424 -25.55 -6.39 24.26
CA TYR A 424 -24.78 -6.87 23.12
C TYR A 424 -24.52 -8.37 23.25
N ILE A 425 -24.36 -9.04 22.10
CA ILE A 425 -23.84 -10.40 22.02
C ILE A 425 -22.46 -10.31 21.39
N GLY A 426 -21.41 -10.64 22.14
CA GLY A 426 -20.08 -10.82 21.61
C GLY A 426 -19.92 -12.24 21.08
N VAL A 427 -19.53 -12.40 19.83
CA VAL A 427 -19.34 -13.72 19.20
C VAL A 427 -17.84 -14.05 19.12
N PRO A 428 -17.30 -14.95 19.96
CA PRO A 428 -15.92 -15.41 19.85
C PRO A 428 -15.71 -16.22 18.57
N SER A 429 -14.52 -16.10 17.95
CA SER A 429 -14.13 -16.97 16.82
C SER A 429 -14.10 -18.46 17.18
N THR A 430 -13.92 -18.80 18.47
CA THR A 430 -14.00 -20.17 18.98
C THR A 430 -15.40 -20.77 18.87
N VAL A 431 -16.47 -19.97 19.04
CA VAL A 431 -17.87 -20.42 18.85
C VAL A 431 -18.15 -20.75 17.39
N LEU A 432 -17.49 -20.05 16.46
CA LEU A 432 -17.62 -20.29 15.03
C LEU A 432 -16.73 -21.44 14.53
N ALA A 433 -15.74 -21.88 15.31
CA ALA A 433 -14.84 -22.99 15.00
C ALA A 433 -14.17 -22.91 13.60
N GLY A 434 -13.91 -21.69 13.10
CA GLY A 434 -13.40 -21.47 11.75
C GLY A 434 -14.44 -21.70 10.64
N ASN A 435 -15.72 -21.47 10.90
CA ASN A 435 -16.77 -21.37 9.90
C ASN A 435 -17.13 -19.89 9.63
N THR A 436 -17.78 -19.63 8.50
CA THR A 436 -18.43 -18.33 8.28
C THR A 436 -19.76 -18.30 9.04
N LEU A 437 -20.06 -17.21 9.75
CA LEU A 437 -21.39 -16.92 10.29
C LEU A 437 -22.14 -15.97 9.35
N ARG A 438 -23.40 -16.28 9.04
CA ARG A 438 -24.32 -15.43 8.31
C ARG A 438 -25.57 -15.21 9.14
N VAL A 439 -25.88 -13.96 9.48
CA VAL A 439 -27.11 -13.60 10.20
C VAL A 439 -28.06 -12.93 9.21
N GLU A 440 -29.25 -13.52 9.05
CA GLU A 440 -30.34 -13.02 8.20
C GLU A 440 -31.54 -12.61 9.03
N ASP A 441 -32.31 -11.64 8.56
CA ASP A 441 -33.58 -11.26 9.15
C ASP A 441 -34.71 -12.26 8.74
N VAL A 442 -35.93 -12.03 9.22
CA VAL A 442 -37.09 -12.89 8.91
C VAL A 442 -37.44 -12.93 7.41
N ASN A 443 -37.00 -11.94 6.63
CA ASN A 443 -37.21 -11.83 5.18
C ASN A 443 -36.06 -12.47 4.38
N GLY A 444 -34.94 -12.81 5.04
CA GLY A 444 -33.70 -13.28 4.40
C GLY A 444 -32.72 -12.17 4.04
N ASP A 445 -32.98 -10.92 4.45
CA ASP A 445 -32.03 -9.82 4.26
C ASP A 445 -30.82 -9.99 5.18
N LEU A 446 -29.61 -9.73 4.65
CA LEU A 446 -28.39 -9.87 5.43
C LEU A 446 -28.34 -8.79 6.53
N ILE A 447 -28.09 -9.23 7.76
CA ILE A 447 -27.79 -8.37 8.92
C ILE A 447 -26.28 -8.26 9.10
N ALA A 448 -25.56 -9.39 9.05
CA ALA A 448 -24.09 -9.42 9.09
C ALA A 448 -23.53 -10.73 8.53
N LEU A 449 -22.30 -10.66 8.02
CA LEU A 449 -21.48 -11.83 7.67
C LEU A 449 -20.15 -11.72 8.41
N ALA A 450 -19.77 -12.76 9.15
CA ALA A 450 -18.49 -12.85 9.84
C ALA A 450 -17.69 -14.05 9.32
N VAL A 451 -16.59 -13.78 8.62
CA VAL A 451 -15.70 -14.79 8.02
C VAL A 451 -14.49 -14.95 8.95
N THR A 452 -14.27 -16.16 9.49
CA THR A 452 -13.24 -16.41 10.53
C THR A 452 -12.14 -17.40 10.12
N HIS A 453 -12.22 -17.97 8.92
CA HIS A 453 -11.37 -19.08 8.50
C HIS A 453 -10.08 -18.66 7.79
N VAL A 454 -9.76 -17.36 7.74
CA VAL A 454 -8.55 -16.84 7.06
C VAL A 454 -7.27 -17.50 7.59
N SER A 455 -7.19 -17.68 8.91
CA SER A 455 -6.06 -18.30 9.62
C SER A 455 -5.98 -19.83 9.42
N SER A 456 -7.05 -20.46 8.92
CA SER A 456 -7.09 -21.89 8.60
C SER A 456 -6.54 -22.23 7.21
N ILE A 457 -6.40 -21.22 6.34
CA ILE A 457 -5.84 -21.37 4.99
C ILE A 457 -4.32 -21.19 5.09
N PRO A 458 -3.49 -22.23 4.85
CA PRO A 458 -2.05 -22.15 5.14
C PRO A 458 -1.32 -21.00 4.44
N ALA A 459 -1.63 -20.75 3.16
CA ALA A 459 -1.05 -19.65 2.40
C ALA A 459 -1.36 -18.27 3.00
N LEU A 460 -2.63 -18.02 3.37
CA LEU A 460 -3.05 -16.78 3.98
C LEU A 460 -2.48 -16.63 5.40
N LYS A 461 -2.40 -17.71 6.18
CA LYS A 461 -1.73 -17.70 7.49
C LYS A 461 -0.26 -17.28 7.35
N SER A 462 0.49 -17.89 6.43
CA SER A 462 1.89 -17.50 6.17
C SER A 462 2.02 -16.05 5.68
N LYS A 463 1.05 -15.54 4.90
CA LYS A 463 1.01 -14.13 4.51
C LYS A 463 0.74 -13.22 5.71
N LEU A 464 -0.25 -13.52 6.55
CA LEU A 464 -0.58 -12.74 7.76
C LEU A 464 0.60 -12.63 8.74
N GLU A 465 1.40 -13.69 8.87
CA GLU A 465 2.63 -13.72 9.68
C GLU A 465 3.73 -12.74 9.23
N VAL A 466 3.63 -12.22 8.00
CA VAL A 466 4.59 -11.30 7.38
C VAL A 466 3.95 -9.93 7.14
N LEU A 467 2.65 -9.90 6.84
CA LEU A 467 1.87 -8.73 6.44
C LEU A 467 2.05 -7.54 7.39
N MET A 468 2.05 -7.77 8.72
CA MET A 468 2.30 -6.70 9.69
C MET A 468 3.69 -6.06 9.54
N ALA A 469 4.72 -6.84 9.20
CA ALA A 469 6.06 -6.31 8.98
C ALA A 469 6.19 -5.61 7.61
N GLU A 470 5.50 -6.09 6.57
CA GLU A 470 5.38 -5.37 5.30
C GLU A 470 4.68 -4.01 5.48
N ILE A 471 3.57 -3.95 6.23
CA ILE A 471 2.87 -2.69 6.57
C ILE A 471 3.77 -1.76 7.42
N GLN A 472 4.53 -2.30 8.38
CA GLN A 472 5.49 -1.52 9.19
C GLN A 472 6.61 -0.88 8.34
N LEU A 473 7.07 -1.56 7.29
CA LEU A 473 8.08 -1.00 6.38
C LEU A 473 7.53 0.14 5.53
N VAL A 474 6.26 0.02 5.11
CA VAL A 474 5.55 1.04 4.32
C VAL A 474 5.19 2.26 5.17
N PHE A 475 4.85 2.04 6.46
CA PHE A 475 4.49 3.09 7.41
C PHE A 475 5.45 3.13 8.63
N PRO A 476 6.72 3.51 8.42
CA PRO A 476 7.77 3.38 9.43
C PRO A 476 7.56 4.33 10.61
N GLY A 477 7.07 3.77 11.73
CA GLY A 477 6.83 4.47 12.99
C GLY A 477 5.37 4.87 13.22
N GLU A 478 4.48 4.66 12.25
CA GLU A 478 3.04 4.96 12.37
C GLU A 478 2.25 3.80 13.00
N LEU A 479 2.87 2.63 13.13
CA LEU A 479 2.35 1.50 13.90
C LEU A 479 2.99 1.51 15.31
N TYR A 480 2.15 1.76 16.31
CA TYR A 480 2.53 1.85 17.73
C TYR A 480 1.38 1.39 18.65
N THR A 481 1.71 0.91 19.85
CA THR A 481 0.70 0.53 20.84
C THR A 481 -0.02 1.77 21.39
N VAL A 482 -1.35 1.78 21.31
CA VAL A 482 -2.21 2.84 21.87
C VAL A 482 -3.07 2.27 22.97
N ASP A 483 -2.87 2.75 24.20
CA ASP A 483 -3.86 2.61 25.26
C ASP A 483 -4.96 3.66 25.05
N THR A 484 -6.10 3.22 24.53
CA THR A 484 -7.24 4.08 24.17
C THR A 484 -8.03 4.58 25.38
N ILE A 485 -7.86 3.95 26.56
CA ILE A 485 -8.47 4.38 27.83
C ILE A 485 -7.67 5.55 28.40
N LYS A 486 -6.33 5.44 28.41
CA LYS A 486 -5.43 6.52 28.83
C LYS A 486 -5.36 7.66 27.81
N ASN A 487 -5.57 7.38 26.53
CA ASN A 487 -5.46 8.35 25.43
C ASN A 487 -6.73 8.40 24.56
N PRO A 488 -7.90 8.77 25.10
CA PRO A 488 -9.17 8.75 24.37
C PRO A 488 -9.24 9.73 23.19
N ASN A 489 -8.32 10.69 23.14
CA ASN A 489 -8.17 11.66 22.05
C ASN A 489 -6.99 11.33 21.11
N SER A 490 -6.43 10.11 21.16
CA SER A 490 -5.39 9.71 20.21
C SER A 490 -5.92 9.81 18.79
N LYS A 491 -5.16 10.50 17.94
CA LYS A 491 -5.39 10.46 16.50
C LYS A 491 -4.85 9.14 15.93
N PHE A 492 -5.37 8.75 14.78
CA PHE A 492 -4.94 7.59 14.01
C PHE A 492 -4.80 8.02 12.55
N LEU A 493 -3.99 7.30 11.76
CA LEU A 493 -3.71 7.66 10.37
C LEU A 493 -4.61 6.86 9.43
N ALA A 494 -5.22 7.54 8.44
CA ALA A 494 -6.17 6.95 7.50
C ALA A 494 -5.80 7.26 6.04
N PHE A 495 -5.60 6.23 5.23
CA PHE A 495 -5.38 6.33 3.79
C PHE A 495 -6.60 5.80 3.03
N HIS A 496 -7.32 6.70 2.38
CA HIS A 496 -8.46 6.40 1.52
C HIS A 496 -7.99 6.24 0.07
N PHE A 497 -7.69 5.01 -0.33
CA PHE A 497 -7.43 4.65 -1.72
C PHE A 497 -8.78 4.40 -2.43
N SER A 498 -9.44 5.51 -2.78
CA SER A 498 -10.82 5.54 -3.28
C SER A 498 -10.90 5.98 -4.73
N TRP A 499 -11.73 5.28 -5.50
CA TRP A 499 -12.27 5.74 -6.77
C TRP A 499 -13.68 6.28 -6.54
N TYR A 500 -13.83 7.60 -6.70
CA TYR A 500 -15.09 8.29 -6.51
C TYR A 500 -15.89 8.28 -7.82
N ASN A 501 -16.89 7.40 -7.90
CA ASN A 501 -17.92 7.47 -8.95
C ASN A 501 -18.96 8.56 -8.64
N LYS A 502 -18.50 9.78 -8.31
CA LYS A 502 -19.36 10.93 -8.02
C LYS A 502 -18.66 12.25 -8.31
N PHE A 503 -19.43 13.22 -8.78
CA PHE A 503 -19.03 14.62 -8.78
C PHE A 503 -18.87 15.11 -7.33
N SER A 504 -17.90 15.99 -7.10
CA SER A 504 -17.66 16.62 -5.79
C SER A 504 -18.34 17.99 -5.66
N GLU A 505 -18.87 18.52 -6.76
CA GLU A 505 -19.77 19.67 -6.78
C GLU A 505 -21.23 19.18 -6.83
N SER A 506 -22.14 19.91 -6.19
CA SER A 506 -23.58 19.63 -6.29
C SER A 506 -24.09 20.01 -7.69
N GLY A 507 -24.89 19.11 -8.29
CA GLY A 507 -25.62 19.39 -9.55
C GLY A 507 -26.87 20.25 -9.35
N ALA A 508 -27.18 20.71 -8.13
CA ALA A 508 -28.35 21.54 -7.87
C ALA A 508 -28.29 22.87 -8.65
N GLY A 509 -29.25 23.09 -9.54
CA GLY A 509 -29.29 24.27 -10.43
C GLY A 509 -28.43 24.16 -11.69
N ALA A 510 -27.80 23.02 -11.96
CA ALA A 510 -27.18 22.77 -13.26
C ALA A 510 -28.26 22.57 -14.35
N PRO A 511 -28.06 23.08 -15.58
CA PRO A 511 -28.88 22.73 -16.74
C PRO A 511 -28.94 21.22 -16.97
N VAL A 512 -30.11 20.70 -17.33
CA VAL A 512 -30.40 19.27 -17.48
C VAL A 512 -29.78 18.69 -18.76
N ASP A 513 -29.54 19.55 -19.75
CA ASP A 513 -29.04 19.26 -21.10
C ASP A 513 -27.52 19.47 -21.26
N THR A 514 -26.85 20.04 -20.25
CA THR A 514 -25.42 20.38 -20.32
C THR A 514 -24.60 19.37 -19.53
N HIS A 515 -23.57 18.79 -20.16
CA HIS A 515 -22.70 17.83 -19.47
C HIS A 515 -21.91 18.51 -18.33
N PRO A 516 -21.65 17.86 -17.17
CA PRO A 516 -20.93 18.49 -16.06
C PRO A 516 -19.55 19.08 -16.42
N SER A 517 -18.83 18.46 -17.37
CA SER A 517 -17.55 18.99 -17.90
C SER A 517 -17.69 20.10 -18.94
N GLN A 518 -18.91 20.56 -19.25
CA GLN A 518 -19.20 21.74 -20.07
C GLN A 518 -19.74 22.92 -19.26
N LEU A 519 -20.15 22.69 -18.01
CA LEU A 519 -20.64 23.76 -17.13
C LEU A 519 -19.51 24.78 -16.89
N LEU A 520 -19.81 26.06 -17.11
CA LEU A 520 -18.97 27.17 -16.66
C LEU A 520 -19.83 28.02 -15.73
N ARG A 521 -19.36 28.25 -14.49
CA ARG A 521 -20.06 29.17 -13.59
C ARG A 521 -19.75 30.59 -14.04
N GLU A 522 -20.78 31.38 -14.33
CA GLU A 522 -20.61 32.76 -14.74
C GLU A 522 -19.78 33.55 -13.71
N GLY A 523 -18.80 34.32 -14.19
CA GLY A 523 -17.82 35.03 -13.35
C GLY A 523 -16.73 34.16 -12.68
N ALA A 524 -16.77 32.83 -12.81
CA ALA A 524 -15.74 31.96 -12.23
C ALA A 524 -14.48 31.87 -13.10
N TRP A 525 -13.40 32.50 -12.66
CA TRP A 525 -12.09 32.48 -13.32
C TRP A 525 -11.37 31.12 -13.30
N LYS A 526 -11.84 30.18 -12.48
CA LYS A 526 -11.30 28.81 -12.34
C LYS A 526 -12.43 27.83 -12.12
N VAL A 527 -12.43 26.75 -12.89
CA VAL A 527 -13.32 25.59 -12.70
C VAL A 527 -12.48 24.40 -12.27
N ASN A 528 -12.93 23.66 -11.27
CA ASN A 528 -12.25 22.45 -10.81
C ASN A 528 -12.72 21.25 -11.64
N TRP A 529 -12.25 21.14 -12.88
CA TRP A 529 -12.63 20.06 -13.80
C TRP A 529 -12.49 18.67 -13.16
N GLY A 530 -11.40 18.46 -12.42
CA GLY A 530 -11.16 17.23 -11.66
C GLY A 530 -12.10 16.98 -10.48
N GLN A 531 -13.11 17.82 -10.22
CA GLN A 531 -14.24 17.55 -9.31
C GLN A 531 -15.56 17.27 -10.04
N ARG A 532 -15.58 17.44 -11.37
CA ARG A 532 -16.75 17.28 -12.26
C ARG A 532 -16.63 16.07 -13.19
N GLU A 533 -15.67 15.21 -12.88
CA GLU A 533 -15.45 13.92 -13.48
C GLU A 533 -15.23 12.91 -12.33
N PRO A 534 -15.63 11.64 -12.49
CA PRO A 534 -15.32 10.63 -11.50
C PRO A 534 -13.80 10.40 -11.48
N ARG A 535 -13.25 10.09 -10.29
CA ARG A 535 -11.82 10.35 -10.03
C ARG A 535 -11.24 9.48 -8.93
N GLU A 536 -9.95 9.21 -9.03
CA GLU A 536 -9.13 8.74 -7.92
C GLU A 536 -9.06 9.75 -6.76
N SER A 537 -8.72 9.25 -5.57
CA SER A 537 -8.56 10.07 -4.38
C SER A 537 -7.28 10.90 -4.44
N GLN A 538 -7.25 11.97 -3.65
CA GLN A 538 -6.07 12.81 -3.53
C GLN A 538 -4.84 12.01 -3.04
N GLN A 539 -5.06 11.00 -2.18
CA GLN A 539 -3.99 10.15 -1.64
C GLN A 539 -3.44 9.16 -2.67
N ILE A 540 -4.21 8.71 -3.66
CA ILE A 540 -3.66 7.95 -4.79
C ILE A 540 -2.76 8.86 -5.64
N ARG A 541 -3.21 10.08 -5.96
CA ARG A 541 -2.45 11.06 -6.76
C ARG A 541 -1.15 11.51 -6.12
N ASP A 542 -1.18 11.82 -4.83
CA ASP A 542 0.00 12.30 -4.11
C ASP A 542 0.95 11.15 -3.74
N HIS A 543 0.46 9.92 -3.65
CA HIS A 543 1.23 8.75 -3.22
C HIS A 543 1.00 7.49 -4.10
N PRO A 544 1.20 7.54 -5.43
CA PRO A 544 0.87 6.42 -6.33
C PRO A 544 1.77 5.20 -6.13
N SER A 545 2.98 5.38 -5.59
CA SER A 545 3.85 4.26 -5.19
C SER A 545 3.37 3.58 -3.91
N LEU A 546 2.83 4.35 -2.95
CA LEU A 546 2.27 3.82 -1.72
C LEU A 546 0.99 3.01 -1.99
N TYR A 547 0.11 3.53 -2.85
CA TYR A 547 -1.10 2.83 -3.29
C TYR A 547 -0.77 1.48 -3.94
N ARG A 548 0.20 1.44 -4.86
CA ARG A 548 0.69 0.20 -5.48
C ARG A 548 1.26 -0.77 -4.45
N GLN A 549 2.19 -0.31 -3.60
CA GLN A 549 2.76 -1.15 -2.54
C GLN A 549 1.67 -1.74 -1.63
N MET A 550 0.66 -0.97 -1.22
CA MET A 550 -0.45 -1.47 -0.40
C MET A 550 -1.35 -2.45 -1.17
N LYS A 551 -1.63 -2.21 -2.45
CA LYS A 551 -2.35 -3.15 -3.34
C LYS A 551 -1.62 -4.49 -3.42
N ASP A 552 -0.32 -4.46 -3.69
CA ASP A 552 0.52 -5.65 -3.87
C ASP A 552 0.65 -6.42 -2.53
N ILE A 553 0.96 -5.71 -1.44
CA ILE A 553 1.08 -6.30 -0.09
C ILE A 553 -0.23 -6.94 0.38
N MET A 554 -1.39 -6.34 0.10
CA MET A 554 -2.69 -6.84 0.55
C MET A 554 -3.30 -7.89 -0.40
N GLU A 555 -2.78 -8.09 -1.60
CA GLU A 555 -3.46 -8.79 -2.70
C GLU A 555 -4.08 -10.16 -2.32
N ASP A 556 -3.36 -11.02 -1.59
CA ASP A 556 -3.89 -12.29 -1.04
C ASP A 556 -5.18 -12.12 -0.25
N ILE A 557 -5.19 -11.11 0.62
CA ILE A 557 -6.30 -10.77 1.50
C ILE A 557 -7.45 -10.19 0.68
N LEU A 558 -7.15 -9.35 -0.33
CA LEU A 558 -8.18 -8.77 -1.19
C LEU A 558 -8.85 -9.84 -2.08
N VAL A 559 -8.08 -10.80 -2.59
CA VAL A 559 -8.59 -11.98 -3.32
C VAL A 559 -9.46 -12.85 -2.42
N PHE A 560 -9.04 -13.09 -1.18
CA PHE A 560 -9.84 -13.82 -0.18
C PHE A 560 -11.15 -13.10 0.16
N ILE A 561 -11.11 -11.79 0.40
CA ILE A 561 -12.30 -10.95 0.65
C ILE A 561 -13.25 -11.02 -0.56
N LYS A 562 -12.74 -10.80 -1.77
CA LYS A 562 -13.51 -10.88 -3.02
C LYS A 562 -14.19 -12.23 -3.17
N ALA A 563 -13.48 -13.34 -3.01
CA ALA A 563 -14.02 -14.69 -3.15
C ALA A 563 -15.18 -14.95 -2.17
N ASN A 564 -15.03 -14.57 -0.89
CA ASN A 564 -16.09 -14.75 0.10
C ASN A 564 -17.32 -13.89 -0.17
N ILE A 565 -17.16 -12.67 -0.68
CA ILE A 565 -18.30 -11.80 -1.03
C ILE A 565 -19.00 -12.30 -2.30
N GLN A 566 -18.25 -12.73 -3.32
CA GLN A 566 -18.83 -13.35 -4.51
C GLN A 566 -19.64 -14.61 -4.17
N TYR A 567 -19.15 -15.44 -3.24
CA TYR A 567 -19.79 -16.67 -2.82
C TYR A 567 -21.00 -16.45 -1.89
N HIS A 568 -20.86 -15.64 -0.84
CA HIS A 568 -21.93 -15.42 0.14
C HIS A 568 -22.94 -14.33 -0.25
N LEU A 569 -22.59 -13.42 -1.15
CA LEU A 569 -23.41 -12.28 -1.55
C LEU A 569 -23.39 -12.04 -3.08
N PRO A 570 -23.62 -13.08 -3.93
CA PRO A 570 -23.46 -12.97 -5.38
C PRO A 570 -24.32 -11.87 -6.01
N GLN A 571 -25.54 -11.65 -5.52
CA GLN A 571 -26.41 -10.59 -6.02
C GLN A 571 -25.89 -9.19 -5.68
N ALA A 572 -25.45 -8.97 -4.44
CA ALA A 572 -24.90 -7.68 -4.05
C ALA A 572 -23.52 -7.42 -4.68
N TYR A 573 -22.73 -8.48 -4.91
CA TYR A 573 -21.47 -8.37 -5.65
C TYR A 573 -21.71 -7.82 -7.05
N LYS A 574 -22.66 -8.39 -7.80
CA LYS A 574 -23.07 -7.93 -9.14
C LYS A 574 -23.63 -6.51 -9.13
N GLU A 575 -24.43 -6.17 -8.13
CA GLU A 575 -24.95 -4.79 -8.00
C GLU A 575 -23.85 -3.76 -7.77
N LEU A 576 -22.78 -4.12 -7.05
CA LEU A 576 -21.60 -3.27 -6.85
C LEU A 576 -20.69 -3.27 -8.09
N GLU A 577 -20.58 -4.40 -8.80
CA GLU A 577 -19.80 -4.59 -10.03
C GLU A 577 -20.24 -3.58 -11.10
N VAL A 578 -21.56 -3.41 -11.29
CA VAL A 578 -22.13 -2.36 -12.17
C VAL A 578 -21.68 -0.93 -11.81
N HIS A 579 -21.38 -0.61 -10.54
CA HIS A 579 -20.82 0.72 -10.17
C HIS A 579 -19.30 0.79 -10.33
N GLY A 580 -18.61 -0.35 -10.27
CA GLY A 580 -17.17 -0.49 -10.45
C GLY A 580 -16.74 -0.53 -11.93
N GLU A 581 -17.55 -1.12 -12.81
CA GLU A 581 -17.32 -1.18 -14.26
C GLU A 581 -17.44 0.21 -14.93
N VAL A 582 -18.28 1.09 -14.36
CA VAL A 582 -18.50 2.46 -14.86
C VAL A 582 -17.50 3.46 -14.25
N LEU A 583 -16.39 2.99 -13.68
CA LEU A 583 -15.31 3.86 -13.22
C LEU A 583 -14.46 4.36 -14.41
N PRO A 584 -14.18 5.67 -14.51
CA PRO A 584 -13.32 6.21 -15.55
C PRO A 584 -11.86 5.85 -15.29
N GLY A 585 -11.06 5.87 -16.36
CA GLY A 585 -9.63 5.52 -16.32
C GLY A 585 -9.34 4.05 -16.66
N ASN A 586 -10.36 3.20 -16.81
CA ASN A 586 -10.22 1.79 -17.23
C ASN A 586 -9.33 0.92 -16.30
N GLU A 587 -9.08 1.36 -15.05
CA GLU A 587 -8.44 0.56 -14.01
C GLU A 587 -9.47 0.15 -12.96
N ALA A 588 -9.56 -1.15 -12.69
CA ALA A 588 -10.38 -1.66 -11.60
C ALA A 588 -9.69 -1.42 -10.25
N SER A 589 -10.47 -0.95 -9.28
CA SER A 589 -10.10 -0.96 -7.86
C SER A 589 -9.58 -2.35 -7.44
N PRO A 590 -8.49 -2.45 -6.64
CA PRO A 590 -7.92 -3.74 -6.23
C PRO A 590 -8.85 -4.57 -5.34
N VAL A 591 -9.90 -3.94 -4.80
CA VAL A 591 -10.98 -4.57 -4.03
C VAL A 591 -12.28 -4.74 -4.83
N HIS A 592 -12.21 -4.75 -6.16
CA HIS A 592 -13.38 -4.88 -7.03
C HIS A 592 -14.29 -6.07 -6.62
N SER A 593 -15.58 -5.88 -6.38
CA SER A 593 -16.41 -4.76 -6.84
C SER A 593 -16.54 -3.53 -5.94
N PHE A 594 -15.82 -3.43 -4.81
CA PHE A 594 -15.73 -2.16 -4.08
C PHE A 594 -14.88 -1.14 -4.84
N THR A 595 -15.28 0.13 -4.79
CA THR A 595 -14.53 1.24 -5.43
C THR A 595 -13.45 1.84 -4.52
N SER A 596 -13.38 1.43 -3.25
CA SER A 596 -12.51 2.04 -2.23
C SER A 596 -11.86 1.01 -1.31
N MET A 597 -10.56 1.18 -1.06
CA MET A 597 -9.83 0.54 0.03
C MET A 597 -9.40 1.62 1.03
N VAL A 598 -9.68 1.43 2.32
CA VAL A 598 -9.26 2.37 3.38
C VAL A 598 -8.33 1.64 4.34
N VAL A 599 -7.13 2.19 4.56
CA VAL A 599 -6.13 1.65 5.48
C VAL A 599 -6.06 2.56 6.70
N ASN A 600 -6.53 2.05 7.85
CA ASN A 600 -6.51 2.76 9.13
C ASN A 600 -5.44 2.16 10.05
N LEU A 601 -4.40 2.94 10.38
CA LEU A 601 -3.29 2.51 11.23
C LEU A 601 -3.56 2.92 12.67
N CYS A 602 -3.38 2.00 13.63
CA CYS A 602 -3.68 2.23 15.06
C CYS A 602 -5.09 2.79 15.30
N VAL A 603 -6.07 2.22 14.57
CA VAL A 603 -7.43 2.75 14.46
C VAL A 603 -8.12 2.91 15.81
N MET A 604 -8.72 4.08 16.02
CA MET A 604 -9.65 4.33 17.11
C MET A 604 -10.80 5.21 16.62
N THR A 605 -11.85 4.57 16.11
CA THR A 605 -13.05 5.28 15.67
C THR A 605 -13.95 5.60 16.84
N ASN A 606 -14.50 6.81 16.83
CA ASN A 606 -15.76 7.07 17.53
C ASN A 606 -16.93 6.44 16.73
N GLY A 607 -18.07 6.24 17.39
CA GLY A 607 -19.31 5.86 16.72
C GLY A 607 -19.61 6.81 15.57
N HIS A 608 -19.85 6.26 14.39
CA HIS A 608 -20.18 7.01 13.19
C HIS A 608 -20.89 6.08 12.21
N ARG A 609 -21.22 6.60 11.04
CA ARG A 609 -21.75 5.83 9.93
C ARG A 609 -21.13 6.33 8.63
N ASP A 610 -20.74 5.43 7.76
CA ASP A 610 -20.25 5.79 6.43
C ASP A 610 -21.42 6.19 5.52
N HIS A 611 -21.64 7.51 5.46
CA HIS A 611 -22.68 8.12 4.62
C HIS A 611 -22.40 7.97 3.12
N GLY A 612 -21.13 7.79 2.74
CA GLY A 612 -20.69 7.69 1.34
C GLY A 612 -20.96 6.35 0.68
N ASP A 613 -21.08 5.27 1.45
CA ASP A 613 -21.28 3.94 0.90
C ASP A 613 -22.73 3.77 0.39
N LYS A 614 -22.91 3.08 -0.74
CA LYS A 614 -24.25 2.74 -1.25
C LYS A 614 -24.88 1.59 -0.47
N LYS A 615 -24.31 0.39 -0.65
CA LYS A 615 -24.73 -0.85 0.00
C LYS A 615 -23.79 -1.22 1.12
N TRP A 616 -22.88 -2.17 0.97
CA TRP A 616 -22.17 -2.80 2.11
C TRP A 616 -20.75 -2.26 2.28
N CYS A 617 -20.15 -2.48 3.45
CA CYS A 617 -18.73 -2.28 3.70
C CYS A 617 -18.09 -3.58 4.21
N ALA A 618 -16.79 -3.73 4.01
CA ALA A 618 -16.00 -4.85 4.51
C ALA A 618 -14.88 -4.35 5.42
N THR A 619 -14.76 -4.92 6.61
CA THR A 619 -13.68 -4.67 7.57
C THR A 619 -12.77 -5.89 7.63
N PHE A 620 -11.45 -5.67 7.58
CA PHE A 620 -10.43 -6.70 7.75
C PHE A 620 -9.40 -6.17 8.74
N THR A 621 -9.38 -6.72 9.95
CA THR A 621 -8.61 -6.15 11.07
C THR A 621 -7.34 -6.96 11.30
N ILE A 622 -6.19 -6.28 11.35
CA ILE A 622 -4.87 -6.90 11.47
C ILE A 622 -4.12 -6.27 12.63
N GLY A 623 -3.56 -7.10 13.51
CA GLY A 623 -2.65 -6.65 14.55
C GLY A 623 -2.74 -7.51 15.81
N GLN A 624 -2.04 -7.06 16.85
CA GLN A 624 -2.21 -7.55 18.22
C GLN A 624 -2.91 -6.44 19.01
N PHE A 625 -4.09 -6.74 19.53
CA PHE A 625 -4.91 -5.79 20.29
C PHE A 625 -5.65 -6.53 21.40
N GLU A 626 -5.90 -5.82 22.50
CA GLU A 626 -6.77 -6.26 23.59
C GLU A 626 -8.02 -5.37 23.59
N GLY A 627 -9.20 -5.95 23.83
CA GLY A 627 -10.46 -5.27 23.56
C GLY A 627 -10.68 -5.12 22.05
N GLY A 628 -11.02 -3.91 21.60
CA GLY A 628 -11.12 -3.60 20.17
C GLY A 628 -12.22 -4.34 19.40
N GLN A 629 -13.18 -4.98 20.09
CA GLN A 629 -14.29 -5.66 19.43
C GLN A 629 -15.11 -4.66 18.60
N GLU A 630 -15.25 -4.91 17.30
CA GLU A 630 -16.14 -4.12 16.44
C GLU A 630 -17.59 -4.26 16.94
N SER A 631 -18.04 -3.24 17.67
CA SER A 631 -19.30 -3.25 18.40
C SER A 631 -20.41 -2.71 17.52
N PHE A 632 -20.99 -3.58 16.70
CA PHE A 632 -22.11 -3.23 15.84
C PHE A 632 -23.41 -3.10 16.63
N LEU A 633 -23.89 -1.88 16.81
CA LEU A 633 -25.30 -1.67 17.09
C LEU A 633 -26.10 -1.89 15.81
N TYR A 634 -27.01 -2.84 15.87
CA TYR A 634 -28.18 -2.87 14.99
C TYR A 634 -29.20 -1.81 15.40
N SER A 635 -28.74 -0.56 15.57
CA SER A 635 -29.57 0.59 15.26
C SER A 635 -29.55 0.70 13.73
N SER A 636 -30.55 0.15 13.07
CA SER A 636 -31.38 0.92 12.13
C SER A 636 -31.02 2.43 12.14
N HIS A 637 -30.67 3.19 11.08
CA HIS A 637 -31.03 3.28 9.64
C HIS A 637 -29.83 2.89 8.82
N ARG A 638 -30.04 2.13 7.74
CA ARG A 638 -28.98 1.72 6.82
C ARG A 638 -27.70 1.37 7.61
N GLY A 639 -27.88 0.65 8.72
CA GLY A 639 -26.85 -0.23 9.24
C GLY A 639 -26.59 -1.17 8.08
N LYS A 640 -25.46 -0.97 7.44
CA LYS A 640 -25.07 -1.73 6.27
C LYS A 640 -24.78 -3.12 6.82
N PRO A 641 -25.27 -4.21 6.22
CA PRO A 641 -24.73 -5.51 6.55
C PRO A 641 -23.22 -5.46 6.43
N THR A 642 -22.55 -5.56 7.59
CA THR A 642 -21.10 -5.48 7.64
C THR A 642 -20.54 -6.85 7.31
N LEU A 643 -19.52 -6.83 6.46
CA LEU A 643 -18.71 -7.98 6.11
C LEU A 643 -17.46 -7.94 6.98
N ILE A 644 -17.51 -8.62 8.13
CA ILE A 644 -16.40 -8.69 9.07
C ILE A 644 -15.51 -9.86 8.68
N PHE A 645 -14.24 -9.60 8.48
CA PHE A 645 -13.21 -10.62 8.30
C PHE A 645 -12.28 -10.60 9.52
N MET A 646 -12.20 -11.73 10.22
CA MET A 646 -11.45 -11.96 11.47
C MET A 646 -10.41 -13.06 11.32
#